data_AF-A0A7L7KTN7-F1
#
_entry.id   AF-A0A7L7KTN7-F1
#
_cell.length_a   1.000
_cell.length_b   1.000
_cell.length_c   1.000
_cell.angle_alpha   90.00
_cell.angle_beta   90.00
_cell.angle_gamma   90.00
#
_symmetry.space_group_name_H-M   'P 1'
#
loop_
_entity.id
_entity.type
_entity.pdbx_description
1 polymer ?
#
loop_
_entity_poly.entity_id
_entity_poly.type
_entity_poly.pdbx_seq_one_letter_code
_entity_poly.pdbx_strand_id
1 'polypeptide(L)'
;MLKKSVAVVMLLVVGFVSFVTLRDIAAEGNGLMITSTELEYITPDSDFSIDIVADNAVDLVGFQTKLLYDTSKFTLVSVEDSSSLGNPMTINDTIPGELVLNYVDVLQPLNGSQVLFTVTFHASSTILYEDVDVVTEDPAYMHQFITIDELYNVIPVDVVTFNFDQVKRGYIGDANLDGTVNITDAAIMQLYIAELTSLETWEAYFADVNQDGFVSVIDVAKVQLYVAGIISTLEPDGQVNITYNYANGVYDLTQIDTEDKAILFAAAERYLLDTMSGGVPLYTSASRVMFSDRTALFSPEYNGVLQFGEEYSSLTADDSTVYMYDAVYGNPGEYTWRDHFSYYPTEYNPYIVDDSASMDIIELFTGKLYKFYFGNDVSNFEINPDLAANNPVAVDPQIINGKVYATTWDIPLRTDLVWNYYPTFDTSLLPAGHDVLDANDYIWTWQTALDNQWFRATAGGGDFITNGIKNAQEYIDGTKTWTDVGLKAIDNNTIRLEFDFEKSMFDIKYMTTNQGWSPINQELYEYLGENTYGSSLENVAYSGPYTVDERTQGQFLFFAKNPLYAHEELYHFTGIQYRYIEADDQVFEEFLAGRLDTARVPSTRVNDFVNDPRISVVPGTTTWRLMINAFGTEENRDAYIAQYPNTGINNEFIPEPLLQYVDMRKALYYGIDRYQLAVTDALTYLPAYALFTDYYFIDAEGGISVRGSVAGQAILDDFGMGTYGYDAMMAYDYFIAAVNQGISDGYYTPGTPEAYTQIVLELRYASSGNTTAQAAATSLKQQYESLFVDDTNYIQVIIDVHDTEFPSNYYDYMMVANSDLGIGGISGSLIDAPGFLEVYQDDNVSGFTLNWGMDTHTPNIEVSYHNVDGTLVHEIWSFNALSQALQRRVYVRDGIIQYVFDSTTELIDAYMDMEGMVVATRSDGTNIAQYVLGDTLANLQVANGLDGLYAEIIVSDNGETFLMVVQELNGEYRVYDAGIYPLFTDAESAIQAHSGYPLGSVDGLLADDAAIAGNAYLSSMGYSTLAEIAVNTGAPIDQMEVYAVTWAGNYTGSDAYVVLHIDGYYLGWKWL
;
A
#
# COMPACT_ATOMS: atom_id res chain seq x y z
N MET A 1 -11.08 -77.96 -38.01
CA MET A 1 -9.75 -77.36 -37.79
C MET A 1 -9.81 -75.90 -38.23
N LEU A 2 -9.45 -75.00 -37.31
CA LEU A 2 -8.93 -73.63 -37.43
C LEU A 2 -9.16 -72.72 -38.66
N LYS A 3 -9.71 -71.52 -38.35
CA LYS A 3 -9.22 -70.12 -38.53
C LYS A 3 -9.11 -69.41 -39.91
N LYS A 4 -9.56 -68.13 -39.85
CA LYS A 4 -9.17 -66.87 -40.57
C LYS A 4 -9.61 -66.75 -42.05
N SER A 5 -9.82 -65.58 -42.67
CA SER A 5 -10.14 -64.17 -42.36
C SER A 5 -10.25 -63.45 -43.73
N VAL A 6 -11.22 -62.53 -43.88
CA VAL A 6 -11.26 -61.21 -44.58
C VAL A 6 -10.31 -60.88 -45.77
N ALA A 7 -10.89 -60.18 -46.77
CA ALA A 7 -10.38 -58.96 -47.47
C ALA A 7 -9.83 -58.96 -48.95
N VAL A 8 -10.45 -58.09 -49.77
CA VAL A 8 -9.94 -57.10 -50.77
C VAL A 8 -9.69 -57.48 -52.27
N VAL A 9 -10.10 -56.52 -53.13
CA VAL A 9 -9.50 -55.95 -54.39
C VAL A 9 -10.25 -56.17 -55.73
N MET A 10 -11.04 -55.15 -56.12
CA MET A 10 -11.03 -54.31 -57.36
C MET A 10 -10.55 -54.80 -58.76
N LEU A 11 -11.29 -54.28 -59.77
CA LEU A 11 -10.92 -53.74 -61.11
C LEU A 11 -11.15 -54.54 -62.44
N LEU A 12 -12.17 -54.08 -63.20
CA LEU A 12 -12.13 -53.43 -64.55
C LEU A 12 -12.04 -54.23 -65.91
N VAL A 13 -12.72 -53.67 -66.94
CA VAL A 13 -12.46 -53.62 -68.44
C VAL A 13 -13.24 -54.59 -69.38
N VAL A 14 -13.75 -54.31 -70.62
CA VAL A 14 -14.03 -53.19 -71.59
C VAL A 14 -14.77 -53.73 -72.86
N GLY A 15 -15.49 -52.87 -73.62
CA GLY A 15 -15.54 -52.82 -75.12
C GLY A 15 -16.92 -53.02 -75.81
N PHE A 16 -17.39 -52.34 -76.89
CA PHE A 16 -16.81 -51.46 -77.94
C PHE A 16 -17.94 -50.73 -78.76
N VAL A 17 -17.77 -49.42 -79.04
CA VAL A 17 -18.13 -48.50 -80.18
C VAL A 17 -19.41 -48.60 -81.06
N SER A 18 -20.13 -47.47 -81.22
CA SER A 18 -20.70 -46.94 -82.50
C SER A 18 -21.00 -45.42 -82.43
N PHE A 19 -20.74 -44.71 -83.53
CA PHE A 19 -20.90 -43.25 -83.77
C PHE A 19 -22.36 -42.81 -84.06
N VAL A 20 -22.72 -41.56 -83.70
CA VAL A 20 -23.40 -40.49 -84.52
C VAL A 20 -24.13 -39.46 -83.61
N THR A 21 -23.43 -38.34 -83.40
CA THR A 21 -23.79 -36.90 -83.35
C THR A 21 -25.15 -36.34 -82.87
N LEU A 22 -25.00 -35.18 -82.21
CA LEU A 22 -25.86 -33.98 -82.08
C LEU A 22 -26.86 -33.92 -80.91
N ARG A 23 -26.49 -33.17 -79.87
CA ARG A 23 -26.93 -31.76 -79.75
C ARG A 23 -26.02 -31.02 -78.78
N ASP A 24 -25.40 -29.94 -79.25
CA ASP A 24 -25.07 -28.82 -78.38
C ASP A 24 -26.40 -28.34 -77.78
N ILE A 25 -26.57 -28.54 -76.48
CA ILE A 25 -27.36 -27.63 -75.67
C ILE A 25 -26.32 -26.77 -74.99
N ALA A 26 -26.04 -25.60 -75.58
CA ALA A 26 -25.53 -24.50 -74.79
C ALA A 26 -26.58 -24.22 -73.72
N ALA A 27 -26.33 -24.65 -72.48
CA ALA A 27 -26.91 -23.99 -71.33
C ALA A 27 -26.16 -22.66 -71.21
N GLU A 28 -26.85 -21.58 -71.58
CA GLU A 28 -26.39 -20.22 -71.38
C GLU A 28 -26.01 -20.03 -69.90
N GLY A 29 -24.75 -19.62 -69.72
CA GLY A 29 -24.16 -18.96 -68.55
C GLY A 29 -24.91 -19.03 -67.23
N ASN A 30 -24.45 -19.92 -66.37
CA ASN A 30 -24.09 -19.64 -64.97
C ASN A 30 -23.30 -20.88 -64.50
N GLY A 31 -21.96 -20.80 -64.51
CA GLY A 31 -21.13 -21.85 -63.91
C GLY A 31 -21.47 -22.00 -62.43
N LEU A 32 -21.29 -23.21 -61.89
CA LEU A 32 -21.47 -23.45 -60.45
C LEU A 32 -20.38 -22.69 -59.70
N MET A 33 -20.76 -21.85 -58.75
CA MET A 33 -19.81 -21.13 -57.91
C MET A 33 -19.84 -21.72 -56.52
N ILE A 34 -18.67 -22.02 -55.98
CA ILE A 34 -18.51 -22.46 -54.60
C ILE A 34 -17.94 -21.29 -53.80
N THR A 35 -18.71 -20.81 -52.84
CA THR A 35 -18.39 -19.66 -51.99
C THR A 35 -18.33 -20.08 -50.52
N SER A 36 -17.81 -19.21 -49.67
CA SER A 36 -17.92 -19.32 -48.22
C SER A 36 -18.83 -18.21 -47.69
N THR A 37 -19.27 -18.33 -46.43
CA THR A 37 -19.81 -17.17 -45.69
C THR A 37 -18.76 -16.06 -45.64
N GLU A 38 -19.19 -14.81 -45.84
CA GLU A 38 -18.36 -13.63 -45.62
C GLU A 38 -18.12 -13.48 -44.09
N LEU A 39 -16.86 -13.54 -43.67
CA LEU A 39 -16.44 -13.24 -42.31
C LEU A 39 -15.65 -11.93 -42.31
N GLU A 40 -16.14 -10.93 -41.58
CA GLU A 40 -15.44 -9.66 -41.47
C GLU A 40 -14.21 -9.75 -40.55
N TYR A 41 -14.31 -10.44 -39.40
CA TYR A 41 -13.25 -10.61 -38.39
C TYR A 41 -13.32 -11.99 -37.70
N ILE A 42 -12.21 -12.48 -37.12
CA ILE A 42 -12.14 -13.76 -36.36
C ILE A 42 -11.48 -13.51 -35.00
N THR A 43 -12.13 -13.97 -33.92
CA THR A 43 -11.58 -13.90 -32.55
C THR A 43 -10.43 -14.91 -32.37
N PRO A 44 -9.22 -14.47 -31.97
CA PRO A 44 -8.10 -15.37 -31.69
C PRO A 44 -8.44 -16.36 -30.56
N ASP A 45 -7.88 -17.56 -30.63
CA ASP A 45 -8.09 -18.64 -29.63
C ASP A 45 -9.56 -19.02 -29.40
N SER A 46 -10.37 -18.93 -30.46
CA SER A 46 -11.81 -19.22 -30.39
C SER A 46 -12.31 -20.05 -31.57
N ASP A 47 -13.43 -20.73 -31.36
CA ASP A 47 -14.13 -21.47 -32.40
C ASP A 47 -14.99 -20.54 -33.26
N PHE A 48 -14.90 -20.66 -34.58
CA PHE A 48 -15.76 -19.97 -35.54
C PHE A 48 -16.14 -20.90 -36.69
N SER A 49 -17.26 -20.61 -37.35
CA SER A 49 -17.80 -21.46 -38.42
C SER A 49 -18.00 -20.69 -39.72
N ILE A 50 -17.74 -21.36 -40.84
CA ILE A 50 -18.11 -20.90 -42.19
C ILE A 50 -19.00 -21.92 -42.89
N ASP A 51 -19.98 -21.45 -43.64
CA ASP A 51 -20.76 -22.29 -44.55
C ASP A 51 -20.09 -22.31 -45.92
N ILE A 52 -19.97 -23.50 -46.51
CA ILE A 52 -19.56 -23.66 -47.91
C ILE A 52 -20.81 -23.80 -48.76
N VAL A 53 -20.99 -22.86 -49.69
CA VAL A 53 -22.24 -22.67 -50.43
C VAL A 53 -22.03 -22.98 -51.90
N ALA A 54 -22.93 -23.78 -52.47
CA ALA A 54 -23.06 -23.94 -53.91
C ALA A 54 -24.05 -22.92 -54.46
N ASP A 55 -23.52 -21.85 -55.05
CA ASP A 55 -24.29 -20.82 -55.71
C ASP A 55 -24.60 -21.18 -57.16
N ASN A 56 -25.83 -20.88 -57.57
CA ASN A 56 -26.36 -21.22 -58.90
C ASN A 56 -26.39 -22.72 -59.19
N ALA A 57 -26.60 -23.57 -58.17
CA ALA A 57 -26.82 -24.99 -58.39
C ALA A 57 -28.06 -25.21 -59.27
N VAL A 58 -27.94 -26.07 -60.28
CA VAL A 58 -29.04 -26.51 -61.13
C VAL A 58 -29.00 -28.03 -61.18
N ASP A 59 -30.00 -28.64 -60.56
CA ASP A 59 -30.14 -30.07 -60.39
C ASP A 59 -28.86 -30.80 -59.91
N LEU A 60 -28.09 -30.14 -59.03
CA LEU A 60 -26.82 -30.67 -58.51
C LEU A 60 -27.11 -31.88 -57.60
N VAL A 61 -26.60 -33.05 -57.98
CA VAL A 61 -26.87 -34.33 -57.29
C VAL A 61 -25.63 -34.93 -56.64
N GLY A 62 -24.47 -34.31 -56.78
CA GLY A 62 -23.27 -34.82 -56.13
C GLY A 62 -22.00 -34.06 -56.46
N PHE A 63 -21.00 -34.26 -55.63
CA PHE A 63 -19.69 -33.68 -55.80
C PHE A 63 -18.59 -34.50 -55.14
N GLN A 64 -17.37 -34.30 -55.63
CA GLN A 64 -16.12 -34.72 -55.03
C GLN A 64 -15.16 -33.52 -55.09
N THR A 65 -14.73 -33.03 -53.93
CA THR A 65 -13.89 -31.83 -53.82
C THR A 65 -12.87 -31.96 -52.70
N LYS A 66 -11.79 -31.18 -52.77
CA LYS A 66 -10.79 -31.07 -51.71
C LYS A 66 -10.51 -29.61 -51.40
N LEU A 67 -10.72 -29.20 -50.16
CA LEU A 67 -10.37 -27.86 -49.67
C LEU A 67 -9.13 -27.92 -48.79
N LEU A 68 -8.37 -26.83 -48.74
CA LEU A 68 -7.18 -26.67 -47.93
C LEU A 68 -7.38 -25.54 -46.91
N TYR A 69 -6.80 -25.70 -45.72
CA TYR A 69 -6.71 -24.65 -44.70
C TYR A 69 -5.32 -24.67 -44.07
N ASP A 70 -4.85 -23.52 -43.57
CA ASP A 70 -3.51 -23.41 -42.99
C ASP A 70 -3.50 -23.92 -41.55
N THR A 71 -2.84 -25.05 -41.30
CA THR A 71 -2.76 -25.67 -39.98
C THR A 71 -1.93 -24.89 -38.96
N SER A 72 -1.14 -23.90 -39.40
CA SER A 72 -0.46 -22.98 -38.47
C SER A 72 -1.41 -21.92 -37.92
N LYS A 73 -2.53 -21.69 -38.61
CA LYS A 73 -3.51 -20.66 -38.29
C LYS A 73 -4.78 -21.25 -37.71
N PHE A 74 -5.29 -22.35 -38.28
CA PHE A 74 -6.56 -22.93 -37.89
C PHE A 74 -6.43 -24.40 -37.50
N THR A 75 -7.12 -24.79 -36.43
CA THR A 75 -7.34 -26.19 -36.07
C THR A 75 -8.77 -26.58 -36.43
N LEU A 76 -8.96 -27.65 -37.19
CA LEU A 76 -10.30 -28.12 -37.55
C LEU A 76 -11.00 -28.69 -36.31
N VAL A 77 -12.20 -28.18 -36.00
CA VAL A 77 -13.03 -28.64 -34.88
C VAL A 77 -14.09 -29.63 -35.37
N SER A 78 -14.88 -29.22 -36.37
CA SER A 78 -15.92 -30.08 -36.96
C SER A 78 -16.23 -29.73 -38.41
N VAL A 79 -16.81 -30.69 -39.12
CA VAL A 79 -17.44 -30.50 -40.43
C VAL A 79 -18.82 -31.13 -40.36
N GLU A 80 -19.85 -30.35 -40.60
CA GLU A 80 -21.24 -30.76 -40.45
C GLU A 80 -21.99 -30.68 -41.78
N ASP A 81 -22.73 -31.75 -42.08
CA ASP A 81 -23.59 -31.80 -43.27
C ASP A 81 -24.70 -30.74 -43.15
N SER A 82 -24.95 -30.02 -44.24
CA SER A 82 -26.09 -29.14 -44.29
C SER A 82 -27.40 -29.93 -44.25
N SER A 83 -28.40 -29.37 -43.57
CA SER A 83 -29.77 -29.89 -43.59
C SER A 83 -30.40 -29.91 -45.00
N SER A 84 -29.80 -29.22 -45.97
CA SER A 84 -30.21 -29.24 -47.38
C SER A 84 -29.93 -30.58 -48.07
N LEU A 85 -28.99 -31.38 -47.54
CA LEU A 85 -28.55 -32.63 -48.14
C LEU A 85 -29.45 -33.80 -47.75
N GLY A 86 -29.94 -34.56 -48.75
CA GLY A 86 -30.80 -35.73 -48.52
C GLY A 86 -30.07 -36.99 -48.03
N ASN A 87 -28.76 -37.08 -48.28
CA ASN A 87 -27.88 -38.15 -47.83
C ASN A 87 -26.70 -37.55 -47.03
N PRO A 88 -26.11 -38.30 -46.09
CA PRO A 88 -24.91 -37.82 -45.40
C PRO A 88 -23.70 -37.79 -46.35
N MET A 89 -22.80 -36.84 -46.13
CA MET A 89 -21.55 -36.79 -46.88
C MET A 89 -20.51 -37.74 -46.32
N THR A 90 -19.56 -38.11 -47.18
CA THR A 90 -18.33 -38.76 -46.74
C THR A 90 -17.24 -37.70 -46.64
N ILE A 91 -16.86 -37.39 -45.40
CA ILE A 91 -15.79 -36.45 -45.06
C ILE A 91 -14.54 -37.26 -44.70
N ASN A 92 -13.41 -36.90 -45.29
CA ASN A 92 -12.10 -37.42 -44.90
C ASN A 92 -11.17 -36.25 -44.58
N ASP A 93 -10.87 -36.13 -43.30
CA ASP A 93 -10.08 -35.11 -42.60
C ASP A 93 -8.81 -35.70 -41.95
N THR A 94 -8.45 -36.94 -42.33
CA THR A 94 -7.34 -37.68 -41.69
C THR A 94 -5.95 -37.07 -41.92
N ILE A 95 -5.85 -36.07 -42.80
CA ILE A 95 -4.63 -35.31 -43.08
C ILE A 95 -4.88 -33.86 -42.64
N PRO A 96 -4.19 -33.38 -41.59
CA PRO A 96 -4.31 -31.98 -41.16
C PRO A 96 -4.05 -31.01 -42.31
N GLY A 97 -4.92 -30.01 -42.45
CA GLY A 97 -4.86 -29.00 -43.51
C GLY A 97 -5.59 -29.40 -44.80
N GLU A 98 -6.19 -30.60 -44.85
CA GLU A 98 -6.93 -31.08 -46.01
C GLU A 98 -8.34 -31.55 -45.63
N LEU A 99 -9.33 -31.13 -46.41
CA LEU A 99 -10.72 -31.57 -46.30
C LEU A 99 -11.15 -32.22 -47.61
N VAL A 100 -11.22 -33.56 -47.65
CA VAL A 100 -11.69 -34.30 -48.83
C VAL A 100 -13.15 -34.71 -48.65
N LEU A 101 -14.03 -34.18 -49.50
CA LEU A 101 -15.48 -34.28 -49.36
C LEU A 101 -16.11 -35.00 -50.55
N ASN A 102 -17.01 -35.94 -50.28
CA ASN A 102 -17.78 -36.65 -51.30
C ASN A 102 -19.26 -36.73 -50.93
N TYR A 103 -20.13 -36.39 -51.88
CA TYR A 103 -21.58 -36.44 -51.72
C TYR A 103 -22.25 -36.91 -53.01
N VAL A 104 -23.28 -37.76 -52.89
CA VAL A 104 -24.17 -38.11 -54.00
C VAL A 104 -25.59 -38.38 -53.48
N ASP A 105 -26.57 -37.69 -54.06
CA ASP A 105 -27.99 -37.99 -53.94
C ASP A 105 -28.74 -37.65 -55.24
N VAL A 106 -29.06 -38.67 -56.01
CA VAL A 106 -29.81 -38.53 -57.28
C VAL A 106 -31.32 -38.37 -57.07
N LEU A 107 -31.82 -38.54 -55.85
CA LEU A 107 -33.25 -38.43 -55.53
C LEU A 107 -33.63 -37.03 -55.05
N GLN A 108 -32.66 -36.25 -54.57
CA GLN A 108 -32.87 -34.90 -54.03
C GLN A 108 -31.91 -33.89 -54.68
N PRO A 109 -32.14 -33.51 -55.96
CA PRO A 109 -31.30 -32.53 -56.65
C PRO A 109 -31.37 -31.14 -55.99
N LEU A 110 -30.19 -30.56 -55.77
CA LEU A 110 -30.01 -29.23 -55.18
C LEU A 110 -30.15 -28.14 -56.26
N ASN A 111 -30.93 -27.11 -55.94
CA ASN A 111 -31.23 -26.01 -56.86
C ASN A 111 -31.11 -24.65 -56.16
N GLY A 112 -30.58 -23.64 -56.85
CA GLY A 112 -30.36 -22.30 -56.32
C GLY A 112 -29.05 -22.19 -55.51
N SER A 113 -29.02 -21.27 -54.54
CA SER A 113 -27.94 -21.18 -53.56
C SER A 113 -28.22 -22.14 -52.42
N GLN A 114 -27.32 -23.08 -52.17
CA GLN A 114 -27.49 -24.13 -51.16
C GLN A 114 -26.22 -24.27 -50.33
N VAL A 115 -26.34 -24.15 -49.00
CA VAL A 115 -25.28 -24.54 -48.08
C VAL A 115 -25.05 -26.03 -48.24
N LEU A 116 -23.82 -26.44 -48.52
CA LEU A 116 -23.42 -27.85 -48.65
C LEU A 116 -23.00 -28.42 -47.29
N PHE A 117 -22.13 -27.72 -46.58
CA PHE A 117 -21.67 -28.05 -45.22
C PHE A 117 -21.21 -26.80 -44.49
N THR A 118 -21.15 -26.92 -43.17
CA THR A 118 -20.53 -25.95 -42.27
C THR A 118 -19.21 -26.52 -41.77
N VAL A 119 -18.15 -25.72 -41.79
CA VAL A 119 -16.84 -26.07 -41.22
C VAL A 119 -16.60 -25.18 -40.01
N THR A 120 -16.27 -25.80 -38.87
CA THR A 120 -15.88 -25.10 -37.65
C THR A 120 -14.38 -25.25 -37.44
N PHE A 121 -13.71 -24.12 -37.23
CA PHE A 121 -12.29 -24.02 -36.93
C PHE A 121 -12.08 -23.36 -35.57
N HIS A 122 -11.02 -23.76 -34.89
CA HIS A 122 -10.44 -23.01 -33.79
C HIS A 122 -9.31 -22.13 -34.35
N ALA A 123 -9.42 -20.82 -34.17
CA ALA A 123 -8.41 -19.86 -34.60
C ALA A 123 -7.21 -19.88 -33.67
N SER A 124 -5.99 -19.89 -34.21
CA SER A 124 -4.78 -19.72 -33.40
C SER A 124 -4.75 -18.32 -32.81
N SER A 125 -4.30 -18.21 -31.56
CA SER A 125 -3.94 -16.94 -30.92
C SER A 125 -2.92 -16.09 -31.69
N THR A 126 -2.22 -16.68 -32.67
CA THR A 126 -1.22 -16.00 -33.49
C THR A 126 -1.77 -15.35 -34.77
N ILE A 127 -3.05 -15.55 -35.10
CA ILE A 127 -3.70 -14.87 -36.23
C ILE A 127 -4.03 -13.44 -35.79
N LEU A 128 -3.02 -12.59 -35.84
CA LEU A 128 -3.15 -11.16 -35.63
C LEU A 128 -2.54 -10.46 -36.85
N TYR A 129 -3.23 -9.46 -37.40
CA TYR A 129 -2.66 -8.50 -38.35
C TYR A 129 -2.31 -9.01 -39.76
N GLU A 130 -3.09 -9.93 -40.34
CA GLU A 130 -2.94 -10.32 -41.75
C GLU A 130 -4.28 -10.70 -42.39
N ASP A 131 -4.41 -10.47 -43.70
CA ASP A 131 -5.53 -10.98 -44.50
C ASP A 131 -5.32 -12.50 -44.68
N VAL A 132 -6.25 -13.31 -44.19
CA VAL A 132 -6.11 -14.78 -44.20
C VAL A 132 -7.23 -15.43 -44.99
N ASP A 133 -6.85 -16.28 -45.93
CA ASP A 133 -7.77 -17.23 -46.57
C ASP A 133 -8.12 -18.33 -45.55
N VAL A 134 -9.37 -18.37 -45.09
CA VAL A 134 -9.83 -19.41 -44.14
C VAL A 134 -9.78 -20.79 -44.81
N VAL A 135 -10.24 -20.88 -46.06
CA VAL A 135 -10.16 -22.07 -46.90
C VAL A 135 -9.80 -21.70 -48.33
N THR A 136 -9.11 -22.60 -49.02
CA THR A 136 -8.77 -22.48 -50.45
C THR A 136 -9.05 -23.77 -51.20
N GLU A 137 -9.20 -23.70 -52.54
CA GLU A 137 -9.22 -24.92 -53.36
C GLU A 137 -7.82 -25.56 -53.44
N ASP A 138 -7.75 -26.89 -53.59
CA ASP A 138 -6.52 -27.56 -54.01
C ASP A 138 -6.46 -27.61 -55.55
N PRO A 139 -5.70 -26.74 -56.22
CA PRO A 139 -5.69 -26.69 -57.70
C PRO A 139 -5.12 -27.97 -58.34
N ALA A 140 -4.48 -28.86 -57.57
CA ALA A 140 -3.99 -30.15 -58.05
C ALA A 140 -5.03 -31.28 -57.90
N TYR A 141 -6.14 -31.04 -57.21
CA TYR A 141 -7.22 -32.00 -57.04
C TYR A 141 -8.20 -31.97 -58.22
N MET A 142 -8.72 -33.13 -58.61
CA MET A 142 -9.78 -33.19 -59.63
C MET A 142 -11.14 -32.95 -58.97
N HIS A 143 -11.53 -31.68 -58.87
CA HIS A 143 -12.86 -31.29 -58.41
C HIS A 143 -13.91 -31.71 -59.45
N GLN A 144 -14.90 -32.50 -59.03
CA GLN A 144 -15.96 -32.98 -59.90
C GLN A 144 -17.31 -32.73 -59.25
N PHE A 145 -18.18 -32.01 -59.98
CA PHE A 145 -19.57 -31.77 -59.59
C PHE A 145 -20.47 -32.38 -60.66
N ILE A 146 -21.59 -32.98 -60.26
CA ILE A 146 -22.50 -33.69 -61.17
C ILE A 146 -23.94 -33.25 -60.98
N THR A 147 -24.63 -33.04 -62.10
CA THR A 147 -26.06 -32.72 -62.20
C THR A 147 -26.81 -33.85 -62.89
N ILE A 148 -28.15 -33.81 -62.90
CA ILE A 148 -29.01 -34.72 -63.68
C ILE A 148 -29.82 -33.94 -64.71
N ASP A 149 -30.04 -34.54 -65.88
CA ASP A 149 -30.99 -34.02 -66.87
C ASP A 149 -32.43 -34.51 -66.65
N GLU A 150 -33.38 -34.03 -67.47
CA GLU A 150 -34.79 -34.45 -67.46
C GLU A 150 -35.00 -35.97 -67.66
N LEU A 151 -33.97 -36.70 -68.11
CA LEU A 151 -33.98 -38.16 -68.31
C LEU A 151 -33.20 -38.92 -67.22
N TYR A 152 -32.77 -38.24 -66.15
CA TYR A 152 -31.94 -38.76 -65.06
C TYR A 152 -30.56 -39.27 -65.48
N ASN A 153 -29.99 -38.75 -66.58
CA ASN A 153 -28.59 -38.99 -66.91
C ASN A 153 -27.70 -38.09 -66.03
N VAL A 154 -26.65 -38.67 -65.46
CA VAL A 154 -25.65 -37.91 -64.69
C VAL A 154 -24.70 -37.20 -65.65
N ILE A 155 -24.59 -35.87 -65.51
CA ILE A 155 -23.79 -34.99 -66.37
C ILE A 155 -22.79 -34.23 -65.48
N PRO A 156 -21.49 -34.19 -65.83
CA PRO A 156 -20.53 -33.35 -65.12
C PRO A 156 -20.83 -31.86 -65.35
N VAL A 157 -20.62 -31.04 -64.32
CA VAL A 157 -20.69 -29.59 -64.43
C VAL A 157 -19.41 -29.09 -65.13
N ASP A 158 -19.57 -28.45 -66.30
CA ASP A 158 -18.44 -28.08 -67.17
C ASP A 158 -17.59 -26.92 -66.63
N VAL A 159 -18.16 -26.04 -65.79
CA VAL A 159 -17.47 -24.88 -65.20
C VAL A 159 -17.84 -24.78 -63.72
N VAL A 160 -16.84 -24.98 -62.86
CA VAL A 160 -16.92 -24.76 -61.41
C VAL A 160 -15.88 -23.70 -61.05
N THR A 161 -16.27 -22.69 -60.27
CA THR A 161 -15.38 -21.63 -59.80
C THR A 161 -15.42 -21.57 -58.28
N PHE A 162 -14.28 -21.53 -57.62
CA PHE A 162 -14.18 -21.31 -56.18
C PHE A 162 -13.88 -19.84 -55.91
N ASN A 163 -14.64 -19.21 -55.03
CA ASN A 163 -14.46 -17.83 -54.61
C ASN A 163 -14.76 -17.73 -53.12
N PHE A 164 -13.75 -18.00 -52.31
CA PHE A 164 -13.85 -17.91 -50.85
C PHE A 164 -13.47 -16.52 -50.38
N ASP A 165 -14.20 -16.03 -49.38
CA ASP A 165 -13.95 -14.71 -48.80
C ASP A 165 -12.75 -14.76 -47.86
N GLN A 166 -11.97 -13.68 -47.90
CA GLN A 166 -10.89 -13.43 -46.94
C GLN A 166 -11.43 -12.68 -45.73
N VAL A 167 -10.82 -12.93 -44.58
CA VAL A 167 -11.06 -12.13 -43.37
C VAL A 167 -10.26 -10.83 -43.48
N LYS A 168 -10.87 -9.68 -43.20
CA LYS A 168 -10.29 -8.34 -43.39
C LYS A 168 -9.45 -7.90 -42.17
N ARG A 169 -8.47 -7.02 -42.40
CA ARG A 169 -7.66 -6.35 -41.35
C ARG A 169 -8.49 -5.42 -40.44
N GLY A 170 -8.14 -5.38 -39.16
CA GLY A 170 -8.32 -4.18 -38.32
C GLY A 170 -6.97 -3.58 -37.90
N TYR A 171 -6.94 -2.27 -37.64
CA TYR A 171 -5.74 -1.56 -37.17
C TYR A 171 -5.86 -1.23 -35.70
N ILE A 172 -4.81 -1.48 -34.90
CA ILE A 172 -4.78 -1.01 -33.52
C ILE A 172 -4.83 0.53 -33.51
N GLY A 173 -5.70 1.07 -32.66
CA GLY A 173 -6.06 2.48 -32.54
C GLY A 173 -7.13 2.96 -33.52
N ASP A 174 -7.66 2.11 -34.40
CA ASP A 174 -8.78 2.41 -35.31
C ASP A 174 -10.11 2.08 -34.61
N ALA A 175 -10.49 2.92 -33.66
CA ALA A 175 -11.62 2.69 -32.77
C ALA A 175 -12.98 2.75 -33.48
N ASN A 176 -13.04 3.25 -34.72
CA ASN A 176 -14.26 3.33 -35.51
C ASN A 176 -14.27 2.38 -36.74
N LEU A 177 -13.21 1.58 -36.91
CA LEU A 177 -13.01 0.60 -37.97
C LEU A 177 -13.15 1.20 -39.39
N ASP A 178 -12.78 2.47 -39.57
CA ASP A 178 -12.83 3.15 -40.87
C ASP A 178 -11.60 2.86 -41.75
N GLY A 179 -10.63 2.11 -41.21
CA GLY A 179 -9.39 1.73 -41.86
C GLY A 179 -8.28 2.77 -41.72
N THR A 180 -8.47 3.83 -40.92
CA THR A 180 -7.49 4.90 -40.71
C THR A 180 -7.40 5.39 -39.28
N VAL A 181 -6.27 5.14 -38.61
CA VAL A 181 -6.04 5.70 -37.27
C VAL A 181 -5.78 7.20 -37.32
N ASN A 182 -6.69 7.98 -36.74
CA ASN A 182 -6.69 9.44 -36.74
C ASN A 182 -7.31 10.03 -35.46
N ILE A 183 -7.49 11.35 -35.42
CA ILE A 183 -8.00 12.04 -34.22
C ILE A 183 -9.47 11.72 -33.91
N THR A 184 -10.23 11.25 -34.90
CA THR A 184 -11.62 10.82 -34.73
C THR A 184 -11.71 9.55 -33.89
N ASP A 185 -10.74 8.64 -33.98
CA ASP A 185 -10.66 7.45 -33.13
C ASP A 185 -10.45 7.82 -31.67
N ALA A 186 -9.46 8.68 -31.39
CA ALA A 186 -9.23 9.20 -30.04
C ALA A 186 -10.48 9.91 -29.47
N ALA A 187 -11.24 10.63 -30.30
CA ALA A 187 -12.47 11.29 -29.86
C ALA A 187 -13.60 10.28 -29.54
N ILE A 188 -13.73 9.21 -30.32
CA ILE A 188 -14.71 8.15 -30.09
C ILE A 188 -14.36 7.36 -28.83
N MET A 189 -13.08 7.05 -28.63
CA MET A 189 -12.58 6.43 -27.40
C MET A 189 -12.84 7.31 -26.16
N GLN A 190 -12.60 8.62 -26.26
CA GLN A 190 -12.95 9.55 -25.18
C GLN A 190 -14.44 9.60 -24.88
N LEU A 191 -15.29 9.55 -25.91
CA LEU A 191 -16.74 9.48 -25.72
C LEU A 191 -17.18 8.14 -25.11
N TYR A 192 -16.50 7.05 -25.43
CA TYR A 192 -16.73 5.73 -24.85
C TYR A 192 -16.36 5.70 -23.36
N ILE A 193 -15.17 6.21 -23.02
CA ILE A 193 -14.70 6.35 -21.62
C ILE A 193 -15.63 7.26 -20.82
N ALA A 194 -16.20 8.30 -21.44
CA ALA A 194 -17.17 9.18 -20.82
C ALA A 194 -18.61 8.62 -20.78
N GLU A 195 -18.83 7.37 -21.18
CA GLU A 195 -20.14 6.69 -21.28
C GLU A 195 -21.16 7.39 -22.20
N LEU A 196 -20.70 8.24 -23.12
CA LEU A 196 -21.54 8.97 -24.06
C LEU A 196 -21.79 8.18 -25.35
N THR A 197 -21.04 7.12 -25.59
CA THR A 197 -21.23 6.14 -26.66
C THR A 197 -20.81 4.75 -26.20
N SER A 198 -21.19 3.72 -26.93
CA SER A 198 -20.67 2.35 -26.78
C SER A 198 -19.75 2.01 -27.95
N LEU A 199 -18.79 1.11 -27.72
CA LEU A 199 -18.02 0.44 -28.76
C LEU A 199 -18.52 -1.00 -28.89
N GLU A 200 -18.67 -1.49 -30.11
CA GLU A 200 -18.88 -2.91 -30.38
C GLU A 200 -17.62 -3.73 -30.04
N THR A 201 -17.73 -5.05 -29.93
CA THR A 201 -16.64 -5.93 -29.48
C THR A 201 -15.32 -5.69 -30.22
N TRP A 202 -15.38 -5.46 -31.53
CA TRP A 202 -14.19 -5.21 -32.36
C TRP A 202 -13.69 -3.77 -32.26
N GLU A 203 -14.59 -2.80 -32.19
CA GLU A 203 -14.23 -1.39 -31.95
C GLU A 203 -13.49 -1.24 -30.62
N ALA A 204 -13.94 -1.94 -29.58
CA ALA A 204 -13.28 -1.98 -28.27
C ALA A 204 -11.92 -2.69 -28.33
N TYR A 205 -11.83 -3.84 -29.01
CA TYR A 205 -10.57 -4.57 -29.17
C TYR A 205 -9.49 -3.75 -29.89
N PHE A 206 -9.85 -2.99 -30.92
CA PHE A 206 -8.89 -2.14 -31.64
C PHE A 206 -8.66 -0.79 -30.95
N ALA A 207 -9.60 -0.33 -30.12
CA ALA A 207 -9.43 0.83 -29.27
C ALA A 207 -8.52 0.55 -28.06
N ASP A 208 -8.41 -0.69 -27.61
CA ASP A 208 -7.44 -1.14 -26.61
C ASP A 208 -6.05 -1.26 -27.28
N VAL A 209 -5.30 -0.17 -27.22
CA VAL A 209 -4.04 -0.01 -27.96
C VAL A 209 -2.89 -0.73 -27.26
N ASN A 210 -2.92 -0.79 -25.94
CA ASN A 210 -1.91 -1.49 -25.15
C ASN A 210 -2.26 -2.98 -24.92
N GLN A 211 -3.44 -3.43 -25.33
CA GLN A 211 -3.95 -4.80 -25.20
C GLN A 211 -4.01 -5.30 -23.75
N ASP A 212 -4.33 -4.39 -22.82
CA ASP A 212 -4.51 -4.73 -21.40
C ASP A 212 -5.91 -5.26 -21.08
N GLY A 213 -6.80 -5.31 -22.08
CA GLY A 213 -8.18 -5.76 -21.96
C GLY A 213 -9.18 -4.62 -21.76
N PHE A 214 -8.72 -3.37 -21.66
CA PHE A 214 -9.54 -2.20 -21.38
C PHE A 214 -9.29 -1.07 -22.38
N VAL A 215 -10.32 -0.30 -22.72
CA VAL A 215 -10.16 0.95 -23.46
C VAL A 215 -10.11 2.09 -22.45
N SER A 216 -8.93 2.63 -22.24
CA SER A 216 -8.64 3.60 -21.18
C SER A 216 -8.11 4.94 -21.72
N VAL A 217 -7.86 5.89 -20.82
CA VAL A 217 -7.20 7.16 -21.17
C VAL A 217 -5.77 6.95 -21.68
N ILE A 218 -5.12 5.83 -21.33
CA ILE A 218 -3.78 5.47 -21.79
C ILE A 218 -3.81 5.16 -23.29
N ASP A 219 -4.83 4.45 -23.75
CA ASP A 219 -5.01 4.11 -25.17
C ASP A 219 -5.29 5.35 -26.01
N VAL A 220 -6.14 6.25 -25.49
CA VAL A 220 -6.41 7.56 -26.11
C VAL A 220 -5.12 8.35 -26.27
N ALA A 221 -4.26 8.37 -25.24
CA ALA A 221 -2.99 9.08 -25.27
C ALA A 221 -2.06 8.49 -26.34
N LYS A 222 -1.97 7.15 -26.46
CA LYS A 222 -1.17 6.49 -27.50
C LYS A 222 -1.67 6.85 -28.90
N VAL A 223 -2.97 6.80 -29.18
CA VAL A 223 -3.54 7.24 -30.47
C VAL A 223 -3.19 8.70 -30.77
N GLN A 224 -3.32 9.60 -29.79
CA GLN A 224 -2.99 11.02 -29.97
C GLN A 224 -1.50 11.24 -30.27
N LEU A 225 -0.61 10.54 -29.59
CA LEU A 225 0.84 10.60 -29.84
C LEU A 225 1.21 10.08 -31.22
N TYR A 226 0.56 9.01 -31.69
CA TYR A 226 0.75 8.45 -33.03
C TYR A 226 0.27 9.42 -34.12
N VAL A 227 -0.92 9.99 -33.95
CA VAL A 227 -1.48 10.98 -34.88
C VAL A 227 -0.64 12.26 -34.92
N ALA A 228 -0.03 12.65 -33.79
CA ALA A 228 0.92 13.75 -33.72
C ALA A 228 2.29 13.43 -34.35
N GLY A 229 2.54 12.18 -34.75
CA GLY A 229 3.82 11.71 -35.30
C GLY A 229 4.96 11.64 -34.27
N ILE A 230 4.62 11.61 -32.97
CA ILE A 230 5.58 11.50 -31.87
C ILE A 230 6.04 10.05 -31.73
N ILE A 231 5.10 9.10 -31.85
CA ILE A 231 5.39 7.67 -31.97
C ILE A 231 5.09 7.20 -33.40
N SER A 232 5.86 6.24 -33.91
CA SER A 232 5.78 5.78 -35.30
C SER A 232 4.85 4.58 -35.52
N THR A 233 4.38 3.95 -34.44
CA THR A 233 3.57 2.73 -34.45
C THR A 233 2.58 2.74 -33.29
N LEU A 234 1.43 2.10 -33.47
CA LEU A 234 0.43 1.81 -32.44
C LEU A 234 0.38 0.33 -32.07
N GLU A 235 1.28 -0.50 -32.60
CA GLU A 235 1.38 -1.89 -32.19
C GLU A 235 1.40 -1.93 -30.65
N PRO A 236 0.68 -2.87 -29.99
CA PRO A 236 0.89 -3.14 -28.56
C PRO A 236 2.39 -3.24 -28.43
N ASP A 237 3.02 -2.43 -27.58
CA ASP A 237 4.49 -2.35 -27.45
C ASP A 237 5.00 -3.77 -27.59
N GLY A 238 5.49 -4.16 -28.76
CA GLY A 238 5.40 -5.58 -29.12
C GLY A 238 6.40 -6.25 -28.24
N GLN A 239 5.96 -6.84 -27.11
CA GLN A 239 6.63 -6.61 -25.82
C GLN A 239 8.01 -6.07 -26.08
N VAL A 240 8.25 -4.76 -25.90
CA VAL A 240 9.65 -4.40 -25.58
C VAL A 240 9.94 -5.40 -24.48
N ASN A 241 10.74 -6.41 -24.80
CA ASN A 241 10.96 -7.54 -23.92
C ASN A 241 11.90 -6.92 -22.90
N ILE A 242 11.31 -6.09 -22.04
CA ILE A 242 11.90 -5.47 -20.89
C ILE A 242 12.26 -6.69 -20.08
N THR A 243 13.53 -7.04 -20.19
CA THR A 243 14.06 -8.16 -19.44
C THR A 243 14.21 -7.62 -18.02
N TYR A 244 13.21 -7.90 -17.19
CA TYR A 244 13.30 -7.62 -15.78
C TYR A 244 14.33 -8.56 -15.17
N ASN A 245 15.30 -7.98 -14.46
CA ASN A 245 16.26 -8.75 -13.70
C ASN A 245 15.84 -8.74 -12.24
N TYR A 246 16.07 -9.81 -11.51
CA TYR A 246 15.86 -9.75 -10.07
C TYR A 246 16.70 -8.62 -9.44
N ALA A 247 16.10 -7.89 -8.50
CA ALA A 247 16.83 -6.94 -7.69
C ALA A 247 17.96 -7.65 -6.92
N ASN A 248 19.18 -7.12 -6.99
CA ASN A 248 20.38 -7.75 -6.46
C ASN A 248 21.39 -6.68 -6.00
N GLY A 249 21.62 -6.61 -4.69
CA GLY A 249 22.56 -5.68 -4.06
C GLY A 249 21.95 -4.97 -2.85
N VAL A 250 22.59 -3.86 -2.46
CA VAL A 250 22.11 -2.99 -1.39
C VAL A 250 21.23 -1.89 -1.99
N TYR A 251 20.01 -1.77 -1.47
CA TYR A 251 19.03 -0.78 -1.92
C TYR A 251 18.63 0.12 -0.76
N ASP A 252 18.51 1.41 -1.04
CA ASP A 252 17.89 2.40 -0.16
C ASP A 252 16.96 3.27 -1.03
N LEU A 253 15.69 2.86 -1.12
CA LEU A 253 14.69 3.53 -1.95
C LEU A 253 13.98 4.66 -1.18
N THR A 254 14.44 4.98 0.04
CA THR A 254 13.91 6.14 0.79
C THR A 254 14.25 7.46 0.10
N GLN A 255 15.33 7.48 -0.67
CA GLN A 255 15.95 8.69 -1.23
C GLN A 255 15.65 8.94 -2.71
N ILE A 256 14.93 8.05 -3.41
CA ILE A 256 14.57 8.24 -4.84
C ILE A 256 13.56 9.37 -5.04
N ASP A 257 13.37 9.78 -6.31
CA ASP A 257 12.37 10.80 -6.69
C ASP A 257 10.94 10.37 -6.31
N THR A 258 10.09 11.36 -6.01
CA THR A 258 8.71 11.14 -5.58
C THR A 258 7.87 10.37 -6.61
N GLU A 259 8.05 10.63 -7.91
CA GLU A 259 7.28 9.93 -8.94
C GLU A 259 7.68 8.44 -9.02
N ASP A 260 8.98 8.14 -8.97
CA ASP A 260 9.48 6.77 -8.96
C ASP A 260 9.09 6.03 -7.67
N LYS A 261 9.07 6.71 -6.52
CA LYS A 261 8.55 6.17 -5.27
C LYS A 261 7.06 5.83 -5.37
N ALA A 262 6.27 6.68 -6.02
CA ALA A 262 4.85 6.43 -6.26
C ALA A 262 4.61 5.23 -7.19
N ILE A 263 5.44 5.05 -8.23
CA ILE A 263 5.41 3.87 -9.11
C ILE A 263 5.64 2.59 -8.30
N LEU A 264 6.68 2.57 -7.47
CA LEU A 264 7.02 1.41 -6.64
C LEU A 264 5.93 1.11 -5.60
N PHE A 265 5.40 2.13 -4.94
CA PHE A 265 4.31 1.97 -3.98
C PHE A 265 3.04 1.44 -4.65
N ALA A 266 2.66 2.00 -5.81
CA ALA A 266 1.52 1.53 -6.58
C ALA A 266 1.70 0.08 -7.05
N ALA A 267 2.92 -0.33 -7.44
CA ALA A 267 3.22 -1.72 -7.79
C ALA A 267 3.04 -2.66 -6.57
N ALA A 268 3.48 -2.24 -5.38
CA ALA A 268 3.28 -3.00 -4.15
C ALA A 268 1.79 -3.11 -3.76
N GLU A 269 1.02 -2.02 -3.86
CA GLU A 269 -0.43 -2.05 -3.61
C GLU A 269 -1.18 -2.90 -4.63
N ARG A 270 -0.83 -2.78 -5.93
CA ARG A 270 -1.39 -3.60 -6.99
C ARG A 270 -1.19 -5.07 -6.73
N TYR A 271 0.02 -5.47 -6.33
CA TYR A 271 0.30 -6.86 -5.95
C TYR A 271 -0.68 -7.38 -4.90
N LEU A 272 -0.88 -6.61 -3.83
CA LEU A 272 -1.80 -6.98 -2.75
C LEU A 272 -3.26 -7.07 -3.21
N LEU A 273 -3.66 -6.24 -4.17
CA LEU A 273 -5.01 -6.24 -4.74
C LEU A 273 -5.18 -7.37 -5.77
N ASP A 274 -4.22 -7.64 -6.65
CA ASP A 274 -4.30 -8.72 -7.64
C ASP A 274 -4.34 -10.12 -7.00
N THR A 275 -3.61 -10.29 -5.89
CA THR A 275 -3.53 -11.54 -5.13
C THR A 275 -4.57 -11.63 -4.01
N MET A 276 -5.21 -10.50 -3.71
CA MET A 276 -6.08 -10.27 -2.55
C MET A 276 -5.37 -10.52 -1.20
N SER A 277 -4.03 -10.48 -1.16
CA SER A 277 -3.25 -10.62 0.07
C SER A 277 -3.42 -9.43 1.02
N GLY A 278 -3.86 -8.28 0.49
CA GLY A 278 -4.26 -7.12 1.29
C GLY A 278 -5.57 -7.30 2.08
N GLY A 279 -6.33 -8.35 1.80
CA GLY A 279 -7.76 -8.42 2.12
C GLY A 279 -8.59 -7.60 1.13
N VAL A 280 -9.91 -7.78 1.13
CA VAL A 280 -10.81 -7.11 0.18
C VAL A 280 -11.26 -5.76 0.77
N PRO A 281 -10.91 -4.61 0.19
CA PRO A 281 -11.48 -3.31 0.57
C PRO A 281 -13.01 -3.33 0.50
N LEU A 282 -13.68 -2.78 1.51
CA LEU A 282 -15.15 -2.70 1.58
C LEU A 282 -15.61 -1.25 1.60
N TYR A 283 -15.13 -0.49 2.57
CA TYR A 283 -15.57 0.89 2.82
C TYR A 283 -14.57 1.68 3.66
N THR A 284 -14.62 3.00 3.58
CA THR A 284 -14.05 3.87 4.61
C THR A 284 -15.15 4.33 5.56
N SER A 285 -14.80 4.54 6.83
CA SER A 285 -15.70 5.27 7.73
C SER A 285 -15.86 6.69 7.20
N ALA A 286 -17.01 7.32 7.46
CA ALA A 286 -17.14 8.75 7.26
C ALA A 286 -18.06 9.34 8.33
N SER A 287 -17.80 10.57 8.71
CA SER A 287 -18.70 11.36 9.53
C SER A 287 -19.51 12.29 8.65
N ARG A 288 -20.69 12.68 9.14
CA ARG A 288 -21.51 13.73 8.55
C ARG A 288 -21.53 14.88 9.54
N VAL A 289 -21.01 16.02 9.12
CA VAL A 289 -20.96 17.23 9.94
C VAL A 289 -21.90 18.24 9.30
N MET A 290 -22.70 18.91 10.12
CA MET A 290 -23.57 20.00 9.65
C MET A 290 -23.00 21.32 10.12
N PHE A 291 -22.99 22.29 9.21
CA PHE A 291 -22.62 23.67 9.51
C PHE A 291 -23.86 24.56 9.51
N SER A 292 -23.83 25.62 10.33
CA SER A 292 -24.93 26.59 10.38
C SER A 292 -25.06 27.36 9.07
N ASP A 293 -26.26 27.92 8.81
CA ASP A 293 -26.51 28.72 7.61
C ASP A 293 -25.62 29.96 7.49
N ARG A 294 -25.02 30.42 8.60
CA ARG A 294 -24.12 31.57 8.59
C ARG A 294 -22.66 31.19 8.35
N THR A 295 -22.31 29.91 8.36
CA THR A 295 -20.94 29.43 8.14
C THR A 295 -20.60 29.47 6.65
N ALA A 296 -19.57 30.23 6.30
CA ALA A 296 -18.92 30.17 4.99
C ALA A 296 -17.56 29.49 5.18
N LEU A 297 -17.52 28.18 4.88
CA LEU A 297 -16.31 27.37 4.97
C LEU A 297 -15.20 27.93 4.07
N PHE A 298 -13.96 27.81 4.53
CA PHE A 298 -12.78 28.21 3.77
C PHE A 298 -12.63 27.33 2.52
N SER A 299 -12.76 26.01 2.70
CA SER A 299 -12.79 25.03 1.62
C SER A 299 -14.15 24.31 1.59
N PRO A 300 -14.79 24.17 0.42
CA PRO A 300 -15.95 23.28 0.26
C PRO A 300 -15.53 21.81 0.15
N GLU A 301 -14.25 21.53 -0.08
CA GLU A 301 -13.67 20.21 -0.22
C GLU A 301 -12.91 19.85 1.06
N TYR A 302 -13.04 18.60 1.49
CA TYR A 302 -12.37 18.13 2.70
C TYR A 302 -10.89 17.85 2.42
N ASN A 303 -10.00 18.47 3.21
CA ASN A 303 -8.58 18.20 3.21
C ASN A 303 -8.22 17.26 4.38
N GLY A 304 -7.35 16.28 4.15
CA GLY A 304 -6.96 15.28 5.17
C GLY A 304 -6.28 15.83 6.42
N VAL A 305 -5.63 16.98 6.31
CA VAL A 305 -4.88 17.62 7.40
C VAL A 305 -5.61 18.85 7.93
N LEU A 306 -6.12 19.70 7.02
CA LEU A 306 -6.73 20.99 7.34
C LEU A 306 -8.26 20.97 7.34
N GLN A 307 -8.88 19.81 7.09
CA GLN A 307 -10.34 19.62 7.05
C GLN A 307 -11.01 20.62 6.10
N PHE A 308 -12.07 21.30 6.52
CA PHE A 308 -12.71 22.34 5.70
C PHE A 308 -12.08 23.72 5.90
N GLY A 309 -10.99 23.80 6.67
CA GLY A 309 -10.35 25.06 7.04
C GLY A 309 -11.22 25.88 7.99
N GLU A 310 -11.84 25.23 8.98
CA GLU A 310 -12.76 25.84 9.93
C GLU A 310 -12.14 27.06 10.61
N GLU A 311 -10.86 26.99 11.00
CA GLU A 311 -10.13 28.10 11.63
C GLU A 311 -9.93 29.34 10.72
N TYR A 312 -9.93 29.15 9.40
CA TYR A 312 -9.81 30.20 8.38
C TYR A 312 -11.17 30.60 7.79
N SER A 313 -12.24 29.89 8.16
CA SER A 313 -13.59 30.11 7.67
C SER A 313 -14.15 31.44 8.16
N SER A 314 -15.26 31.88 7.59
CA SER A 314 -15.90 33.15 7.96
C SER A 314 -17.38 32.98 8.28
N LEU A 315 -17.95 33.96 8.99
CA LEU A 315 -19.37 34.00 9.33
C LEU A 315 -20.06 35.11 8.55
N THR A 316 -21.13 34.78 7.84
CA THR A 316 -21.86 35.71 6.96
C THR A 316 -22.83 36.63 7.71
N ALA A 317 -23.10 36.35 8.99
CA ALA A 317 -23.96 37.14 9.86
C ALA A 317 -23.30 37.31 11.24
N ASP A 318 -23.46 38.51 11.81
CA ASP A 318 -22.93 38.84 13.13
C ASP A 318 -23.73 38.20 14.28
N ASP A 319 -23.20 38.32 15.49
CA ASP A 319 -23.72 37.64 16.67
C ASP A 319 -25.07 38.22 17.16
N SER A 320 -25.51 39.36 16.62
CA SER A 320 -26.82 39.96 16.95
C SER A 320 -28.01 39.16 16.41
N THR A 321 -27.75 38.20 15.53
CA THR A 321 -28.77 37.35 14.89
C THR A 321 -28.83 35.94 15.46
N VAL A 322 -27.93 35.57 16.38
CA VAL A 322 -27.83 34.22 16.93
C VAL A 322 -27.81 34.21 18.46
N TYR A 323 -28.09 33.05 19.05
CA TYR A 323 -27.99 32.85 20.49
C TYR A 323 -26.57 32.46 20.90
N MET A 324 -26.00 33.21 21.83
CA MET A 324 -24.77 32.91 22.55
C MET A 324 -25.08 32.03 23.78
N TYR A 325 -24.10 31.87 24.67
CA TYR A 325 -24.30 31.25 25.98
C TYR A 325 -25.49 31.90 26.74
N ASP A 326 -26.22 31.12 27.53
CA ASP A 326 -27.49 31.51 28.20
C ASP A 326 -28.65 31.95 27.30
N ALA A 327 -28.59 31.66 26.00
CA ALA A 327 -29.63 32.02 25.02
C ALA A 327 -29.88 33.54 24.95
N VAL A 328 -28.82 34.32 25.09
CA VAL A 328 -28.80 35.77 24.87
C VAL A 328 -28.26 36.06 23.47
N TYR A 329 -28.80 37.06 22.78
CA TYR A 329 -28.22 37.50 21.51
C TYR A 329 -26.85 38.14 21.75
N GLY A 330 -25.88 37.86 20.87
CA GLY A 330 -24.55 38.45 20.94
C GLY A 330 -24.52 39.90 20.43
N ASN A 331 -23.32 40.47 20.35
CA ASN A 331 -23.17 41.88 20.01
C ASN A 331 -23.15 42.10 18.48
N PRO A 332 -23.73 43.22 17.99
CA PRO A 332 -23.57 43.62 16.59
C PRO A 332 -22.10 43.85 16.23
N GLY A 333 -21.68 43.36 15.07
CA GLY A 333 -20.30 43.48 14.56
C GLY A 333 -19.29 42.45 15.09
N GLU A 334 -19.70 41.54 15.98
CA GLU A 334 -18.90 40.38 16.40
C GLU A 334 -19.29 39.15 15.57
N TYR A 335 -18.31 38.31 15.27
CA TYR A 335 -18.43 37.09 14.47
C TYR A 335 -17.78 35.95 15.25
N THR A 336 -18.49 35.42 16.24
CA THR A 336 -17.97 34.39 17.15
C THR A 336 -18.31 32.99 16.64
N TRP A 337 -17.32 32.12 16.47
CA TRP A 337 -17.55 30.69 16.19
C TRP A 337 -18.06 29.97 17.44
N ARG A 338 -19.16 29.23 17.36
CA ARG A 338 -19.78 28.56 18.51
C ARG A 338 -19.68 27.05 18.38
N ASP A 339 -19.03 26.42 19.35
CA ASP A 339 -18.80 24.98 19.39
C ASP A 339 -18.92 24.42 20.82
N HIS A 340 -18.49 23.18 21.01
CA HIS A 340 -18.61 22.41 22.24
C HIS A 340 -17.31 21.65 22.58
N PHE A 341 -17.17 21.28 23.85
CA PHE A 341 -16.24 20.24 24.28
C PHE A 341 -16.98 19.23 25.17
N SER A 342 -16.61 17.97 25.05
CA SER A 342 -17.19 16.86 25.83
C SER A 342 -16.44 16.58 27.13
N TYR A 343 -15.23 17.12 27.27
CA TYR A 343 -14.39 17.05 28.47
C TYR A 343 -13.86 18.44 28.78
N TYR A 344 -14.01 18.91 30.03
CA TYR A 344 -13.51 20.22 30.44
C TYR A 344 -12.01 20.15 30.73
N PRO A 345 -11.14 20.87 30.00
CA PRO A 345 -9.69 20.79 30.19
C PRO A 345 -9.22 21.20 31.58
N THR A 346 -8.25 20.47 32.13
CA THR A 346 -7.73 20.70 33.49
C THR A 346 -6.23 21.00 33.55
N GLU A 347 -5.49 20.74 32.48
CA GLU A 347 -4.07 21.05 32.32
C GLU A 347 -3.87 21.88 31.06
N TYR A 348 -3.08 22.95 31.15
CA TYR A 348 -2.85 23.91 30.05
C TYR A 348 -1.34 24.09 29.75
N ASN A 349 -0.46 23.32 30.40
CA ASN A 349 0.94 23.23 30.03
C ASN A 349 1.10 22.30 28.80
N PRO A 350 1.57 22.81 27.64
CA PRO A 350 1.69 22.04 26.41
C PRO A 350 2.68 20.89 26.49
N TYR A 351 3.49 20.76 27.55
CA TYR A 351 4.46 19.67 27.70
C TYR A 351 4.00 18.53 28.62
N ILE A 352 3.01 18.78 29.48
CA ILE A 352 2.54 17.82 30.50
C ILE A 352 1.25 17.12 30.05
N VAL A 353 0.38 17.85 29.34
CA VAL A 353 -0.93 17.37 28.89
C VAL A 353 -0.83 16.07 28.05
N ASP A 354 -1.66 15.09 28.36
CA ASP A 354 -1.69 13.78 27.70
C ASP A 354 -3.05 13.45 27.05
N ASP A 355 -4.01 14.39 27.07
CA ASP A 355 -5.33 14.24 26.48
C ASP A 355 -5.59 15.21 25.31
N SER A 356 -6.41 14.79 24.34
CA SER A 356 -6.69 15.56 23.13
C SER A 356 -7.56 16.79 23.37
N ALA A 357 -8.54 16.72 24.28
CA ALA A 357 -9.48 17.82 24.51
C ALA A 357 -8.78 19.05 25.11
N SER A 358 -7.84 18.83 26.03
CA SER A 358 -6.99 19.88 26.54
C SER A 358 -6.04 20.42 25.47
N MET A 359 -5.48 19.54 24.63
CA MET A 359 -4.63 19.94 23.50
C MET A 359 -5.34 20.87 22.51
N ASP A 360 -6.56 20.52 22.08
CA ASP A 360 -7.35 21.33 21.13
C ASP A 360 -7.54 22.77 21.64
N ILE A 361 -7.70 22.93 22.95
CA ILE A 361 -7.82 24.26 23.58
C ILE A 361 -6.46 24.97 23.67
N ILE A 362 -5.37 24.26 23.97
CA ILE A 362 -4.01 24.82 23.99
C ILE A 362 -3.60 25.35 22.61
N GLU A 363 -4.04 24.69 21.52
CA GLU A 363 -3.76 25.12 20.14
C GLU A 363 -4.33 26.50 19.80
N LEU A 364 -5.41 26.92 20.45
CA LEU A 364 -6.00 28.23 20.20
C LEU A 364 -5.11 29.38 20.69
N PHE A 365 -4.26 29.15 21.69
CA PHE A 365 -3.51 30.21 22.35
C PHE A 365 -1.98 30.04 22.35
N THR A 366 -1.47 28.96 21.77
CA THR A 366 -0.03 28.68 21.66
C THR A 366 0.40 28.68 20.20
N GLY A 367 1.35 29.55 19.83
CA GLY A 367 1.93 29.59 18.48
C GLY A 367 3.02 28.55 18.26
N LYS A 368 3.27 28.18 16.99
CA LYS A 368 4.21 27.12 16.59
C LYS A 368 5.36 27.71 15.77
N LEU A 369 6.49 27.02 15.64
CA LEU A 369 7.55 27.53 14.74
C LEU A 369 7.09 27.49 13.28
N TYR A 370 6.44 26.39 12.90
CA TYR A 370 5.83 26.19 11.59
C TYR A 370 4.40 25.64 11.77
N LYS A 371 3.55 25.87 10.76
CA LYS A 371 2.15 25.42 10.78
C LYS A 371 1.75 24.91 9.39
N PHE A 372 0.75 24.03 9.34
CA PHE A 372 0.08 23.65 8.10
C PHE A 372 -0.81 24.78 7.58
N TYR A 373 -0.73 25.05 6.28
CA TYR A 373 -1.58 25.97 5.54
C TYR A 373 -2.09 25.30 4.28
N PHE A 374 -3.22 25.77 3.75
CA PHE A 374 -3.69 25.30 2.44
C PHE A 374 -2.68 25.67 1.36
N GLY A 375 -2.44 24.73 0.44
CA GLY A 375 -1.68 25.02 -0.77
C GLY A 375 -2.46 25.90 -1.75
N ASN A 376 -1.91 26.09 -2.95
CA ASN A 376 -2.61 26.80 -4.03
C ASN A 376 -3.89 26.08 -4.47
N ASP A 377 -3.90 24.76 -4.34
CA ASP A 377 -5.09 23.92 -4.42
C ASP A 377 -5.52 23.56 -2.99
N VAL A 378 -6.78 23.83 -2.64
CA VAL A 378 -7.32 23.58 -1.29
C VAL A 378 -7.39 22.09 -0.96
N SER A 379 -7.24 21.22 -1.96
CA SER A 379 -7.08 19.77 -1.78
C SER A 379 -5.74 19.38 -1.13
N ASN A 380 -4.73 20.26 -1.14
CA ASN A 380 -3.39 19.99 -0.62
C ASN A 380 -2.99 20.96 0.52
N PHE A 381 -1.89 20.65 1.22
CA PHE A 381 -1.32 21.48 2.26
C PHE A 381 0.16 21.81 2.01
N GLU A 382 0.63 22.87 2.65
CA GLU A 382 2.03 23.23 2.78
C GLU A 382 2.34 23.49 4.26
N ILE A 383 3.54 23.12 4.71
CA ILE A 383 4.02 23.54 6.03
C ILE A 383 4.79 24.85 5.84
N ASN A 384 4.34 25.97 6.43
CA ASN A 384 4.98 27.28 6.26
C ASN A 384 5.37 27.92 7.61
N PRO A 385 6.29 28.90 7.62
CA PRO A 385 6.72 29.57 8.85
C PRO A 385 5.56 30.27 9.57
N ASP A 386 5.42 30.02 10.87
CA ASP A 386 4.45 30.68 11.75
C ASP A 386 5.16 31.71 12.65
N LEU A 387 5.69 31.29 13.80
CA LEU A 387 6.59 32.12 14.64
C LEU A 387 8.03 32.18 14.09
N ALA A 388 8.41 31.24 13.20
CA ALA A 388 9.64 31.34 12.43
C ALA A 388 9.53 32.45 11.35
N ALA A 389 10.65 33.07 11.00
CA ALA A 389 10.72 34.12 9.99
C ALA A 389 10.84 33.58 8.56
N ASN A 390 11.38 32.37 8.38
CA ASN A 390 11.59 31.71 7.10
C ASN A 390 11.81 30.19 7.30
N ASN A 391 12.00 29.44 6.21
CA ASN A 391 12.35 28.01 6.24
C ASN A 391 13.66 27.76 6.99
N PRO A 392 13.84 26.57 7.59
CA PRO A 392 15.04 26.27 8.35
C PRO A 392 16.24 26.18 7.40
N VAL A 393 17.40 26.61 7.89
CA VAL A 393 18.65 26.71 7.13
C VAL A 393 19.59 25.60 7.59
N ALA A 394 19.88 24.67 6.68
CA ALA A 394 20.83 23.59 6.94
C ALA A 394 22.26 24.12 7.10
N VAL A 395 23.00 23.58 8.07
CA VAL A 395 24.44 23.76 8.23
C VAL A 395 25.14 22.56 7.60
N ASP A 396 26.07 22.82 6.68
CA ASP A 396 26.78 21.80 5.89
C ASP A 396 25.85 20.79 5.19
N PRO A 397 24.92 21.25 4.31
CA PRO A 397 23.89 20.40 3.71
C PRO A 397 24.45 19.38 2.72
N GLN A 398 23.80 18.21 2.69
CA GLN A 398 23.81 17.28 1.57
C GLN A 398 22.56 17.48 0.70
N ILE A 399 22.71 17.36 -0.62
CA ILE A 399 21.58 17.42 -1.56
C ILE A 399 21.47 16.08 -2.26
N ILE A 400 20.34 15.40 -2.06
CA ILE A 400 20.03 14.10 -2.65
C ILE A 400 18.67 14.25 -3.34
N ASN A 401 18.62 14.02 -4.65
CA ASN A 401 17.41 14.16 -5.48
C ASN A 401 16.61 15.45 -5.25
N GLY A 402 17.33 16.57 -5.11
CA GLY A 402 16.72 17.90 -4.91
C GLY A 402 16.28 18.21 -3.48
N LYS A 403 16.32 17.23 -2.56
CA LYS A 403 16.01 17.42 -1.14
C LYS A 403 17.28 17.71 -0.33
N VAL A 404 17.13 18.55 0.70
CA VAL A 404 18.24 19.00 1.56
C VAL A 404 18.23 18.21 2.86
N TYR A 405 19.37 17.59 3.18
CA TYR A 405 19.62 16.83 4.40
C TYR A 405 20.76 17.47 5.20
N ALA A 406 20.64 17.49 6.52
CA ALA A 406 21.71 17.89 7.43
C ALA A 406 21.48 17.35 8.85
N THR A 407 22.54 17.20 9.61
CA THR A 407 22.48 16.91 11.06
C THR A 407 22.34 18.18 11.90
N THR A 408 22.46 19.37 11.31
CA THR A 408 22.38 20.65 12.02
C THR A 408 21.55 21.66 11.24
N TRP A 409 20.61 22.31 11.92
CA TRP A 409 19.65 23.24 11.33
C TRP A 409 19.51 24.51 12.16
N ASP A 410 19.54 25.67 11.49
CA ASP A 410 19.25 26.97 12.09
C ASP A 410 17.82 27.41 11.71
N ILE A 411 17.01 27.78 12.69
CA ILE A 411 15.65 28.29 12.53
C ILE A 411 15.64 29.78 12.90
N PRO A 412 15.54 30.68 11.92
CA PRO A 412 15.38 32.10 12.17
C PRO A 412 13.98 32.39 12.73
N LEU A 413 13.91 33.07 13.86
CA LEU A 413 12.67 33.55 14.47
C LEU A 413 12.31 34.94 13.97
N ARG A 414 11.01 35.23 14.01
CA ARG A 414 10.53 36.59 13.85
C ARG A 414 11.06 37.50 14.96
N THR A 415 11.18 38.79 14.66
CA THR A 415 11.71 39.79 15.59
C THR A 415 10.63 40.61 16.29
N ASP A 416 9.36 40.37 15.97
CA ASP A 416 8.19 41.11 16.44
C ASP A 416 7.26 40.26 17.33
N LEU A 417 7.75 39.13 17.83
CA LEU A 417 6.98 38.22 18.67
C LEU A 417 6.83 38.78 20.10
N VAL A 418 5.60 38.75 20.60
CA VAL A 418 5.22 39.33 21.89
C VAL A 418 4.25 38.39 22.61
N TRP A 419 4.43 38.21 23.92
CA TRP A 419 3.50 37.47 24.76
C TRP A 419 2.26 38.29 25.10
N ASN A 420 1.10 37.65 25.06
CA ASN A 420 -0.14 38.16 25.63
C ASN A 420 -0.49 37.40 26.92
N TYR A 421 -1.34 37.97 27.77
CA TYR A 421 -1.69 37.43 29.09
C TYR A 421 -3.19 37.49 29.32
N TYR A 422 -3.65 36.74 30.33
CA TYR A 422 -5.03 36.79 30.75
C TYR A 422 -5.45 38.24 31.10
N PRO A 423 -6.63 38.73 30.68
CA PRO A 423 -6.98 40.16 30.77
C PRO A 423 -6.86 40.79 32.16
N THR A 424 -7.03 39.99 33.22
CA THR A 424 -6.95 40.46 34.62
C THR A 424 -5.62 40.15 35.31
N PHE A 425 -4.65 39.57 34.61
CA PHE A 425 -3.33 39.29 35.18
C PHE A 425 -2.53 40.60 35.30
N ASP A 426 -1.94 40.85 36.46
CA ASP A 426 -1.11 42.04 36.70
C ASP A 426 0.33 41.77 36.26
N THR A 427 0.66 42.10 35.00
CA THR A 427 1.99 41.90 34.42
C THR A 427 3.07 42.73 35.10
N SER A 428 2.72 43.76 35.89
CA SER A 428 3.72 44.53 36.66
C SER A 428 4.41 43.71 37.77
N LEU A 429 3.89 42.52 38.05
CA LEU A 429 4.47 41.54 38.97
C LEU A 429 5.61 40.74 38.33
N LEU A 430 5.72 40.74 37.01
CA LEU A 430 6.76 40.01 36.27
C LEU A 430 8.03 40.88 36.10
N PRO A 431 9.23 40.28 36.08
CA PRO A 431 10.46 40.98 35.77
C PRO A 431 10.51 41.47 34.31
N ALA A 432 11.40 42.42 34.03
CA ALA A 432 11.55 42.97 32.67
C ALA A 432 12.00 41.91 31.66
N GLY A 433 11.46 41.95 30.45
CA GLY A 433 11.66 40.92 29.43
C GLY A 433 10.43 40.04 29.20
N HIS A 434 9.51 40.00 30.18
CA HIS A 434 8.33 39.14 30.15
C HIS A 434 7.48 39.27 28.87
N ASP A 435 7.41 40.44 28.25
CA ASP A 435 6.61 40.70 27.06
C ASP A 435 7.24 40.23 25.74
N VAL A 436 8.53 39.95 25.72
CA VAL A 436 9.25 39.52 24.52
C VAL A 436 9.21 38.00 24.40
N LEU A 437 8.95 37.48 23.19
CA LEU A 437 9.12 36.06 22.88
C LEU A 437 10.33 35.92 21.93
N ASP A 438 11.38 35.24 22.38
CA ASP A 438 12.61 35.08 21.57
C ASP A 438 13.24 33.68 21.70
N ALA A 439 14.39 33.44 21.06
CA ALA A 439 15.03 32.11 21.05
C ALA A 439 15.39 31.62 22.45
N ASN A 440 15.62 32.52 23.41
CA ASN A 440 15.95 32.15 24.78
C ASN A 440 14.75 31.50 25.49
N ASP A 441 13.51 31.93 25.21
CA ASP A 441 12.31 31.29 25.77
C ASP A 441 12.23 29.82 25.35
N TYR A 442 12.47 29.52 24.07
CA TYR A 442 12.48 28.15 23.55
C TYR A 442 13.55 27.29 24.24
N ILE A 443 14.79 27.77 24.28
CA ILE A 443 15.91 27.02 24.87
C ILE A 443 15.70 26.81 26.37
N TRP A 444 15.23 27.83 27.09
CA TRP A 444 14.89 27.70 28.51
C TRP A 444 13.71 26.73 28.72
N THR A 445 12.67 26.80 27.88
CA THR A 445 11.51 25.90 27.94
C THR A 445 11.96 24.45 27.75
N TRP A 446 12.74 24.17 26.72
CA TRP A 446 13.18 22.81 26.41
C TRP A 446 14.13 22.26 27.45
N GLN A 447 15.03 23.09 28.00
CA GLN A 447 15.86 22.73 29.14
C GLN A 447 14.99 22.35 30.34
N THR A 448 14.03 23.22 30.69
CA THR A 448 13.13 23.01 31.84
C THR A 448 12.26 21.77 31.65
N ALA A 449 11.82 21.50 30.42
CA ALA A 449 11.03 20.33 30.10
C ALA A 449 11.83 19.03 30.25
N LEU A 450 13.10 19.03 29.82
CA LEU A 450 14.01 17.89 30.00
C LEU A 450 14.41 17.71 31.48
N ASP A 451 14.69 18.81 32.19
CA ASP A 451 15.02 18.81 33.63
C ASP A 451 13.90 18.18 34.46
N ASN A 452 12.65 18.48 34.13
CA ASN A 452 11.48 17.94 34.80
C ASN A 452 10.96 16.64 34.15
N GLN A 453 11.63 16.15 33.10
CA GLN A 453 11.25 14.96 32.34
C GLN A 453 9.77 14.96 31.90
N TRP A 454 9.27 16.12 31.47
CA TRP A 454 7.87 16.26 31.04
C TRP A 454 7.56 15.32 29.88
N PHE A 455 6.36 14.74 29.89
CA PHE A 455 5.93 13.66 28.99
C PHE A 455 6.24 13.96 27.52
N ARG A 456 5.91 15.14 27.02
CA ARG A 456 6.12 15.49 25.60
C ARG A 456 7.56 15.83 25.23
N ALA A 457 8.45 16.02 26.21
CA ALA A 457 9.87 16.21 25.96
C ALA A 457 10.65 14.88 25.94
N THR A 458 10.09 13.80 26.49
CA THR A 458 10.84 12.55 26.74
C THR A 458 10.18 11.27 26.18
N ALA A 459 8.85 11.22 26.06
CA ALA A 459 8.14 9.97 25.74
C ALA A 459 6.77 10.17 25.04
N GLY A 460 6.48 11.38 24.55
CA GLY A 460 5.17 11.75 24.01
C GLY A 460 4.89 11.33 22.57
N GLY A 461 5.89 10.77 21.88
CA GLY A 461 5.85 10.57 20.43
C GLY A 461 6.11 11.89 19.70
N GLY A 462 7.24 11.97 18.99
CA GLY A 462 7.73 13.24 18.44
C GLY A 462 8.38 14.16 19.48
N ASP A 463 8.86 13.57 20.58
CA ASP A 463 9.68 14.20 21.62
C ASP A 463 11.15 14.39 21.18
N PHE A 464 11.99 14.98 22.04
CA PHE A 464 13.39 15.26 21.70
C PHE A 464 14.23 14.00 21.51
N ILE A 465 13.89 12.91 22.20
CA ILE A 465 14.64 11.65 22.16
C ILE A 465 14.32 10.90 20.88
N THR A 466 13.04 10.69 20.60
CA THR A 466 12.60 9.96 19.40
C THR A 466 12.90 10.72 18.11
N ASN A 467 12.97 12.06 18.16
CA ASN A 467 13.46 12.85 17.04
C ASN A 467 14.99 12.82 16.87
N GLY A 468 15.74 12.27 17.83
CA GLY A 468 17.20 12.14 17.75
C GLY A 468 17.95 13.44 17.99
N ILE A 469 17.46 14.31 18.90
CA ILE A 469 18.23 15.50 19.31
C ILE A 469 19.49 15.04 20.02
N LYS A 470 20.62 15.54 19.53
CA LYS A 470 21.95 15.17 19.99
C LYS A 470 22.10 15.34 21.49
N ASN A 471 22.56 14.29 22.17
CA ASN A 471 22.79 14.22 23.61
C ASN A 471 21.53 14.45 24.49
N ALA A 472 20.31 14.45 23.96
CA ALA A 472 19.12 14.69 24.78
C ALA A 472 18.83 13.54 25.76
N GLN A 473 18.99 12.28 25.31
CA GLN A 473 18.82 11.10 26.16
C GLN A 473 19.89 11.07 27.24
N GLU A 474 21.13 11.28 26.81
CA GLU A 474 22.30 11.36 27.67
C GLU A 474 22.08 12.41 28.77
N TYR A 475 21.58 13.60 28.43
CA TYR A 475 21.28 14.65 29.41
C TYR A 475 20.28 14.22 30.49
N ILE A 476 19.19 13.55 30.09
CA ILE A 476 18.18 12.99 31.02
C ILE A 476 18.82 11.95 31.94
N ASP A 477 19.70 11.11 31.39
CA ASP A 477 20.42 10.07 32.13
C ASP A 477 21.49 10.68 33.08
N GLY A 478 21.65 12.01 33.07
CA GLY A 478 22.64 12.74 33.87
C GLY A 478 24.04 12.63 33.30
N THR A 479 24.13 12.23 32.03
CA THR A 479 25.36 11.96 31.31
C THR A 479 25.54 13.06 30.28
N LYS A 480 26.48 13.98 30.31
CA LYS A 480 26.41 15.25 29.56
C LYS A 480 25.59 16.30 30.31
N THR A 481 25.92 17.54 29.97
CA THR A 481 25.36 18.74 30.56
C THR A 481 24.56 19.48 29.51
N TRP A 482 23.76 20.47 29.91
CA TRP A 482 22.92 21.23 28.98
C TRP A 482 23.72 21.83 27.81
N THR A 483 24.98 22.21 28.03
CA THR A 483 25.83 22.78 26.96
C THR A 483 26.17 21.79 25.84
N ASP A 484 26.04 20.48 26.10
CA ASP A 484 26.29 19.42 25.13
C ASP A 484 25.04 19.07 24.31
N VAL A 485 23.85 19.43 24.81
CA VAL A 485 22.57 19.13 24.15
C VAL A 485 22.46 19.93 22.85
N GLY A 486 21.91 19.29 21.81
CA GLY A 486 21.71 19.86 20.48
C GLY A 486 20.67 20.97 20.38
N LEU A 487 20.29 21.62 21.48
CA LEU A 487 19.28 22.68 21.54
C LEU A 487 19.94 24.00 21.96
N LYS A 488 20.14 24.92 21.01
CA LYS A 488 20.96 26.11 21.24
C LYS A 488 20.30 27.38 20.72
N ALA A 489 20.50 28.49 21.43
CA ALA A 489 20.26 29.83 20.91
C ALA A 489 21.57 30.36 20.37
N ILE A 490 21.65 30.60 19.06
CA ILE A 490 22.84 31.22 18.44
C ILE A 490 22.86 32.72 18.72
N ASP A 491 21.68 33.32 18.71
CA ASP A 491 21.36 34.66 19.18
C ASP A 491 19.87 34.70 19.57
N ASN A 492 19.37 35.88 19.95
CA ASN A 492 17.97 36.05 20.38
C ASN A 492 16.94 35.69 19.29
N ASN A 493 17.32 35.59 18.02
CA ASN A 493 16.38 35.33 16.93
C ASN A 493 16.78 34.12 16.08
N THR A 494 17.65 33.25 16.59
CA THR A 494 18.09 32.06 15.85
C THR A 494 18.23 30.87 16.79
N ILE A 495 17.38 29.86 16.58
CA ILE A 495 17.46 28.56 17.25
C ILE A 495 18.33 27.64 16.39
N ARG A 496 19.23 26.88 17.02
CA ARG A 496 19.97 25.78 16.39
C ARG A 496 19.54 24.45 16.98
N LEU A 497 19.22 23.51 16.09
CA LEU A 497 18.95 22.12 16.39
C LEU A 497 20.09 21.25 15.82
N GLU A 498 20.65 20.37 16.64
CA GLU A 498 21.65 19.37 16.26
C GLU A 498 21.12 17.97 16.54
N PHE A 499 21.30 17.05 15.59
CA PHE A 499 20.77 15.69 15.61
C PHE A 499 21.89 14.65 15.51
N ASP A 500 21.62 13.43 15.97
CA ASP A 500 22.55 12.29 15.88
C ASP A 500 22.60 11.67 14.48
N PHE A 501 21.59 11.91 13.66
CA PHE A 501 21.49 11.46 12.27
C PHE A 501 20.90 12.55 11.38
N GLU A 502 21.04 12.39 10.06
CA GLU A 502 20.58 13.39 9.09
C GLU A 502 19.05 13.55 9.13
N LYS A 503 18.60 14.81 9.07
CA LYS A 503 17.20 15.20 8.94
C LYS A 503 17.00 15.96 7.63
N SER A 504 15.89 15.75 6.97
CA SER A 504 15.45 16.57 5.84
C SER A 504 14.89 17.91 6.33
N MET A 505 14.79 18.89 5.43
CA MET A 505 14.09 20.16 5.72
C MET A 505 12.65 19.91 6.17
N PHE A 506 11.97 18.95 5.54
CA PHE A 506 10.61 18.57 5.90
C PHE A 506 10.51 18.07 7.34
N ASP A 507 11.42 17.20 7.77
CA ASP A 507 11.40 16.67 9.15
C ASP A 507 11.45 17.79 10.18
N ILE A 508 12.30 18.80 9.97
CA ILE A 508 12.43 19.95 10.86
C ILE A 508 11.12 20.75 10.92
N LYS A 509 10.52 21.02 9.76
CA LYS A 509 9.27 21.78 9.67
C LYS A 509 8.12 20.99 10.29
N TYR A 510 8.02 19.70 9.97
CA TYR A 510 6.97 18.80 10.45
C TYR A 510 7.04 18.62 11.97
N MET A 511 8.21 18.26 12.53
CA MET A 511 8.31 18.04 13.99
C MET A 511 7.96 19.30 14.78
N THR A 512 8.32 20.48 14.29
CA THR A 512 8.08 21.76 14.96
C THR A 512 6.69 22.37 14.67
N THR A 513 5.82 21.61 14.00
CA THR A 513 4.35 21.82 14.01
C THR A 513 3.68 21.23 15.26
N ASN A 514 4.37 20.36 16.01
CA ASN A 514 3.87 19.75 17.23
C ASN A 514 4.00 20.74 18.40
N GLN A 515 2.97 20.82 19.24
CA GLN A 515 2.94 21.71 20.40
C GLN A 515 3.99 21.39 21.48
N GLY A 516 4.53 20.17 21.47
CA GLY A 516 5.70 19.80 22.29
C GLY A 516 6.99 20.56 21.93
N TRP A 517 6.96 21.43 20.92
CA TRP A 517 8.07 22.30 20.53
C TRP A 517 7.81 23.79 20.80
N SER A 518 6.63 24.14 21.31
CA SER A 518 6.22 25.52 21.54
C SER A 518 6.88 26.09 22.80
N PRO A 519 7.17 27.41 22.87
CA PRO A 519 7.80 28.01 24.03
C PRO A 519 6.77 28.19 25.15
N ILE A 520 7.23 28.28 26.40
CA ILE A 520 6.44 28.80 27.52
C ILE A 520 7.12 30.06 28.06
N ASN A 521 6.35 31.01 28.60
CA ASN A 521 6.91 32.26 29.11
C ASN A 521 7.72 32.02 30.40
N GLN A 522 9.03 32.25 30.35
CA GLN A 522 9.96 31.99 31.46
C GLN A 522 9.55 32.77 32.72
N GLU A 523 9.37 34.08 32.59
CA GLU A 523 9.10 34.95 33.73
C GLU A 523 7.81 34.59 34.47
N LEU A 524 6.76 34.23 33.71
CA LEU A 524 5.49 33.81 34.30
C LEU A 524 5.62 32.45 34.99
N TYR A 525 6.30 31.48 34.38
CA TYR A 525 6.51 30.17 34.98
C TYR A 525 7.32 30.29 36.29
N GLU A 526 8.42 31.05 36.28
CA GLU A 526 9.24 31.26 37.48
C GLU A 526 8.49 32.01 38.59
N TYR A 527 7.60 32.94 38.22
CA TYR A 527 6.77 33.68 39.17
C TYR A 527 5.69 32.80 39.82
N LEU A 528 5.01 31.97 39.03
CA LEU A 528 3.93 31.09 39.51
C LEU A 528 4.45 29.82 40.20
N GLY A 529 5.57 29.29 39.70
CA GLY A 529 6.12 27.99 40.05
C GLY A 529 5.43 26.84 39.32
N GLU A 530 6.15 25.72 39.24
CA GLU A 530 5.79 24.50 38.50
C GLU A 530 4.35 24.03 38.73
N ASN A 531 3.91 23.94 39.99
CA ASN A 531 2.58 23.40 40.34
C ASN A 531 1.41 24.35 40.02
N THR A 532 1.69 25.62 39.69
CA THR A 532 0.64 26.63 39.45
C THR A 532 0.58 27.04 37.99
N TYR A 533 1.70 27.04 37.28
CA TYR A 533 1.71 27.23 35.83
C TYR A 533 0.90 26.12 35.14
N GLY A 534 0.06 26.46 34.16
CA GLY A 534 -0.76 25.48 33.45
C GLY A 534 -1.98 24.94 34.22
N SER A 535 -2.12 25.22 35.53
CA SER A 535 -3.28 24.73 36.31
C SER A 535 -4.62 25.41 35.93
N SER A 536 -4.55 26.54 35.25
CA SER A 536 -5.71 27.26 34.71
C SER A 536 -5.30 28.22 33.60
N LEU A 537 -6.30 28.68 32.83
CA LEU A 537 -6.08 29.63 31.74
C LEU A 537 -5.54 30.99 32.18
N GLU A 538 -5.72 31.39 33.44
CA GLU A 538 -5.10 32.60 34.01
C GLU A 538 -3.61 32.46 34.32
N ASN A 539 -3.10 31.23 34.33
CA ASN A 539 -1.76 30.87 34.76
C ASN A 539 -0.87 30.44 33.58
N VAL A 540 -1.20 30.89 32.37
CA VAL A 540 -0.43 30.68 31.13
C VAL A 540 -0.32 32.01 30.37
N ALA A 541 0.72 32.11 29.54
CA ALA A 541 0.86 33.18 28.56
C ALA A 541 0.39 32.70 27.19
N TYR A 542 0.08 33.65 26.30
CA TYR A 542 -0.49 33.36 24.98
C TYR A 542 0.42 33.88 23.87
N SER A 543 0.68 33.04 22.89
CA SER A 543 1.46 33.34 21.68
C SER A 543 0.73 32.98 20.40
N GLY A 544 -0.45 32.35 20.49
CA GLY A 544 -1.26 31.89 19.37
C GLY A 544 -2.39 32.86 18.97
N PRO A 545 -3.29 32.43 18.06
CA PRO A 545 -4.28 33.29 17.40
C PRO A 545 -5.39 33.83 18.31
N TYR A 546 -5.62 33.21 19.46
CA TYR A 546 -6.65 33.63 20.42
C TYR A 546 -6.12 33.72 21.85
N THR A 547 -6.81 34.52 22.67
CA THR A 547 -6.60 34.64 24.12
C THR A 547 -7.92 34.47 24.85
N VAL A 548 -7.89 33.97 26.07
CA VAL A 548 -9.12 33.82 26.87
C VAL A 548 -9.65 35.18 27.31
N ASP A 549 -10.95 35.40 27.15
CA ASP A 549 -11.63 36.62 27.61
C ASP A 549 -12.56 36.32 28.80
N GLU A 550 -13.40 35.28 28.67
CA GLU A 550 -14.35 34.88 29.71
C GLU A 550 -14.39 33.36 29.89
N ARG A 551 -14.59 32.90 31.13
CA ARG A 551 -14.87 31.49 31.41
C ARG A 551 -15.80 31.32 32.59
N THR A 552 -16.61 30.28 32.55
CA THR A 552 -17.26 29.72 33.74
C THR A 552 -16.86 28.25 33.86
N GLN A 553 -16.17 27.93 34.97
CA GLN A 553 -15.62 26.60 35.19
C GLN A 553 -16.70 25.52 35.10
N GLY A 554 -16.44 24.48 34.30
CA GLY A 554 -17.37 23.38 34.04
C GLY A 554 -18.57 23.74 33.15
N GLN A 555 -18.58 24.91 32.50
CA GLN A 555 -19.73 25.39 31.74
C GLN A 555 -19.39 25.92 30.35
N PHE A 556 -18.53 26.95 30.25
CA PHE A 556 -18.17 27.54 28.97
C PHE A 556 -16.80 28.22 29.00
N LEU A 557 -16.19 28.33 27.82
CA LEU A 557 -14.97 29.08 27.55
C LEU A 557 -15.24 30.06 26.41
N PHE A 558 -14.74 31.28 26.52
CA PHE A 558 -14.76 32.27 25.44
C PHE A 558 -13.34 32.77 25.19
N PHE A 559 -12.93 32.68 23.93
CA PHE A 559 -11.66 33.14 23.41
C PHE A 559 -11.91 34.37 22.52
N ALA A 560 -11.19 35.45 22.76
CA ALA A 560 -11.12 36.61 21.88
C ALA A 560 -9.90 36.50 20.96
N LYS A 561 -9.99 37.05 19.76
CA LYS A 561 -8.86 37.12 18.83
C LYS A 561 -7.66 37.82 19.47
N ASN A 562 -6.46 37.26 19.30
CA ASN A 562 -5.22 37.84 19.81
C ASN A 562 -4.65 38.85 18.80
N PRO A 563 -4.70 40.17 19.05
CA PRO A 563 -4.17 41.16 18.13
C PRO A 563 -2.63 41.21 18.08
N LEU A 564 -1.94 40.48 18.98
CA LEU A 564 -0.47 40.39 19.03
C LEU A 564 0.07 39.18 18.26
N TYR A 565 -0.81 38.31 17.75
CA TYR A 565 -0.38 37.16 16.98
C TYR A 565 0.12 37.57 15.59
N ALA A 566 1.20 36.92 15.16
CA ALA A 566 1.97 37.31 13.97
C ALA A 566 1.18 37.24 12.64
N HIS A 567 0.15 36.41 12.59
CA HIS A 567 -0.69 36.17 11.40
C HIS A 567 -2.19 36.32 11.73
N GLU A 568 -2.52 37.28 12.60
CA GLU A 568 -3.91 37.51 13.04
C GLU A 568 -4.88 37.67 11.85
N GLU A 569 -4.43 38.29 10.77
CA GLU A 569 -5.24 38.60 9.59
C GLU A 569 -5.82 37.37 8.87
N LEU A 570 -5.23 36.17 9.08
CA LEU A 570 -5.72 34.92 8.48
C LEU A 570 -6.99 34.38 9.18
N TYR A 571 -7.26 34.84 10.40
CA TYR A 571 -8.36 34.34 11.23
C TYR A 571 -9.52 35.32 11.20
N HIS A 572 -10.66 34.91 10.65
CA HIS A 572 -11.79 35.81 10.41
C HIS A 572 -12.77 35.91 11.58
N PHE A 573 -12.70 35.00 12.56
CA PHE A 573 -13.56 35.07 13.74
C PHE A 573 -13.07 36.13 14.72
N THR A 574 -14.00 36.90 15.30
CA THR A 574 -13.66 37.85 16.37
C THR A 574 -13.47 37.14 17.71
N GLY A 575 -14.01 35.93 17.85
CA GLY A 575 -13.84 35.06 19.00
C GLY A 575 -14.34 33.64 18.76
N ILE A 576 -14.10 32.76 19.73
CA ILE A 576 -14.57 31.38 19.74
C ILE A 576 -15.23 31.10 21.09
N GLN A 577 -16.44 30.55 21.07
CA GLN A 577 -17.18 30.17 22.27
C GLN A 577 -17.35 28.65 22.30
N TYR A 578 -16.83 28.00 23.34
CA TYR A 578 -17.08 26.59 23.61
C TYR A 578 -18.03 26.38 24.79
N ARG A 579 -18.92 25.41 24.66
CA ARG A 579 -19.86 24.98 25.70
C ARG A 579 -19.57 23.55 26.14
N TYR A 580 -19.65 23.28 27.44
CA TYR A 580 -19.56 21.91 27.94
C TYR A 580 -20.84 21.13 27.61
N ILE A 581 -20.72 20.13 26.76
CA ILE A 581 -21.83 19.22 26.40
C ILE A 581 -21.24 17.81 26.29
N GLU A 582 -21.62 16.93 27.20
CA GLU A 582 -21.05 15.57 27.30
C GLU A 582 -21.60 14.61 26.23
N ALA A 583 -22.87 14.73 25.87
CA ALA A 583 -23.56 13.77 25.00
C ALA A 583 -23.77 14.31 23.57
N ASP A 584 -23.28 13.59 22.55
CA ASP A 584 -23.40 13.93 21.13
C ASP A 584 -24.84 14.24 20.69
N ASP A 585 -25.82 13.45 21.14
CA ASP A 585 -27.23 13.70 20.83
C ASP A 585 -27.67 15.09 21.33
N GLN A 586 -27.18 15.52 22.49
CA GLN A 586 -27.46 16.85 23.02
C GLN A 586 -26.72 17.93 22.23
N VAL A 587 -25.48 17.68 21.79
CA VAL A 587 -24.73 18.61 20.92
C VAL A 587 -25.54 18.90 19.65
N PHE A 588 -26.04 17.84 19.01
CA PHE A 588 -26.82 17.99 17.79
C PHE A 588 -28.15 18.73 18.02
N GLU A 589 -28.84 18.48 19.13
CA GLU A 589 -30.06 19.25 19.48
C GLU A 589 -29.76 20.73 19.77
N GLU A 590 -28.61 21.05 20.37
CA GLU A 590 -28.16 22.44 20.57
C GLU A 590 -27.83 23.13 19.24
N PHE A 591 -27.24 22.41 18.29
CA PHE A 591 -27.04 22.88 16.92
C PHE A 591 -28.37 23.15 16.21
N LEU A 592 -29.32 22.21 16.24
CA LEU A 592 -30.66 22.40 15.66
C LEU A 592 -31.42 23.57 16.30
N ALA A 593 -31.16 23.86 17.58
CA ALA A 593 -31.69 25.01 18.28
C ALA A 593 -30.97 26.33 17.96
N GLY A 594 -30.00 26.32 17.04
CA GLY A 594 -29.26 27.49 16.56
C GLY A 594 -28.23 28.03 17.55
N ARG A 595 -27.74 27.20 18.49
CA ARG A 595 -26.79 27.60 19.54
C ARG A 595 -25.34 27.16 19.30
N LEU A 596 -25.09 26.40 18.23
CA LEU A 596 -23.77 25.99 17.75
C LEU A 596 -23.67 26.28 16.24
N ASP A 597 -22.46 26.47 15.74
CA ASP A 597 -22.19 26.68 14.31
C ASP A 597 -21.78 25.40 13.58
N THR A 598 -21.45 24.35 14.32
CA THR A 598 -21.15 23.00 13.81
C THR A 598 -21.69 21.93 14.75
N ALA A 599 -22.07 20.78 14.19
CA ALA A 599 -22.27 19.55 14.95
C ALA A 599 -22.18 18.32 14.05
N ARG A 600 -21.64 17.21 14.59
CA ARG A 600 -21.74 15.90 13.97
C ARG A 600 -23.20 15.41 14.01
N VAL A 601 -23.68 14.83 12.92
CA VAL A 601 -24.98 14.15 12.87
C VAL A 601 -24.86 12.81 13.62
N PRO A 602 -25.64 12.57 14.69
CA PRO A 602 -25.62 11.29 15.39
C PRO A 602 -26.06 10.15 14.48
N SER A 603 -25.45 8.97 14.63
CA SER A 603 -25.75 7.80 13.78
C SER A 603 -27.23 7.42 13.76
N THR A 604 -27.92 7.60 14.89
CA THR A 604 -29.36 7.36 15.05
C THR A 604 -30.25 8.33 14.25
N ARG A 605 -29.70 9.47 13.81
CA ARG A 605 -30.42 10.55 13.12
C ARG A 605 -29.98 10.75 11.68
N VAL A 606 -28.97 10.01 11.19
CA VAL A 606 -28.43 10.18 9.83
C VAL A 606 -29.53 10.09 8.76
N ASN A 607 -30.45 9.13 8.89
CA ASN A 607 -31.59 8.98 7.96
C ASN A 607 -32.48 10.22 7.86
N ASP A 608 -32.61 10.99 8.95
CA ASP A 608 -33.46 12.18 8.98
C ASP A 608 -32.82 13.35 8.21
N PHE A 609 -31.48 13.38 8.13
CA PHE A 609 -30.73 14.54 7.65
C PHE A 609 -29.86 14.28 6.43
N VAL A 610 -29.65 13.03 5.98
CA VAL A 610 -28.70 12.68 4.89
C VAL A 610 -28.88 13.51 3.60
N ASN A 611 -30.07 14.06 3.35
CA ASN A 611 -30.39 14.91 2.20
C ASN A 611 -30.40 16.43 2.51
N ASP A 612 -30.00 16.85 3.71
CA ASP A 612 -29.92 18.27 4.09
C ASP A 612 -28.68 18.91 3.42
N PRO A 613 -28.85 20.03 2.68
CA PRO A 613 -27.77 20.65 1.92
C PRO A 613 -26.65 21.24 2.79
N ARG A 614 -26.83 21.30 4.12
CA ARG A 614 -25.81 21.78 5.07
C ARG A 614 -24.87 20.68 5.54
N ILE A 615 -25.12 19.42 5.16
CA ILE A 615 -24.23 18.32 5.46
C ILE A 615 -22.98 18.41 4.61
N SER A 616 -21.85 18.30 5.30
CA SER A 616 -20.54 18.03 4.71
C SER A 616 -20.08 16.64 5.14
N VAL A 617 -19.45 15.93 4.21
CA VAL A 617 -18.92 14.58 4.44
C VAL A 617 -17.47 14.70 4.89
N VAL A 618 -17.15 14.12 6.04
CA VAL A 618 -15.78 13.99 6.56
C VAL A 618 -15.35 12.55 6.35
N PRO A 619 -14.57 12.23 5.30
CA PRO A 619 -14.07 10.88 5.08
C PRO A 619 -13.08 10.48 6.18
N GLY A 620 -13.09 9.21 6.53
CA GLY A 620 -12.12 8.59 7.43
C GLY A 620 -10.89 8.10 6.68
N THR A 621 -9.79 7.96 7.42
CA THR A 621 -8.50 7.54 6.87
C THR A 621 -8.36 6.02 6.72
N THR A 622 -9.18 5.26 7.45
CA THR A 622 -9.12 3.79 7.49
C THR A 622 -10.00 3.16 6.41
N THR A 623 -9.39 2.38 5.53
CA THR A 623 -10.09 1.39 4.71
C THR A 623 -10.39 0.15 5.54
N TRP A 624 -11.68 -0.11 5.76
CA TRP A 624 -12.16 -1.36 6.32
C TRP A 624 -12.17 -2.44 5.25
N ARG A 625 -11.63 -3.60 5.59
CA ARG A 625 -11.37 -4.70 4.68
C ARG A 625 -11.99 -5.98 5.22
N LEU A 626 -12.37 -6.85 4.31
CA LEU A 626 -12.59 -8.26 4.59
C LEU A 626 -11.22 -8.94 4.62
N MET A 627 -10.76 -9.23 5.83
CA MET A 627 -9.57 -10.00 6.14
C MET A 627 -9.82 -11.48 5.86
N ILE A 628 -8.81 -12.19 5.38
CA ILE A 628 -8.93 -13.56 4.88
C ILE A 628 -7.88 -14.46 5.53
N ASN A 629 -8.32 -15.60 6.05
CA ASN A 629 -7.46 -16.73 6.38
C ASN A 629 -7.38 -17.70 5.20
N ALA A 630 -6.31 -17.61 4.43
CA ALA A 630 -6.08 -18.36 3.21
C ALA A 630 -5.17 -19.58 3.39
N PHE A 631 -4.90 -20.05 4.63
CA PHE A 631 -4.09 -21.26 4.83
C PHE A 631 -4.66 -22.47 4.09
N GLY A 632 -5.99 -22.57 3.99
CA GLY A 632 -6.72 -23.62 3.28
C GLY A 632 -6.66 -25.01 3.91
N THR A 633 -5.57 -25.37 4.59
CA THR A 633 -5.39 -26.66 5.24
C THR A 633 -4.64 -26.53 6.56
N GLU A 634 -4.85 -27.50 7.45
CA GLU A 634 -4.06 -27.62 8.69
C GLU A 634 -2.57 -27.82 8.39
N GLU A 635 -2.22 -28.51 7.30
CA GLU A 635 -0.83 -28.76 6.91
C GLU A 635 -0.09 -27.46 6.56
N ASN A 636 -0.71 -26.59 5.75
CA ASN A 636 -0.12 -25.28 5.41
C ASN A 636 0.02 -24.39 6.64
N ARG A 637 -1.00 -24.37 7.50
CA ARG A 637 -1.00 -23.61 8.76
C ARG A 637 0.09 -24.12 9.70
N ASP A 638 0.20 -25.44 9.89
CA ASP A 638 1.19 -26.06 10.78
C ASP A 638 2.62 -25.86 10.25
N ALA A 639 2.81 -25.92 8.92
CA ALA A 639 4.08 -25.60 8.28
C ALA A 639 4.49 -24.15 8.53
N TYR A 640 3.55 -23.21 8.39
CA TYR A 640 3.77 -21.81 8.71
C TYR A 640 4.14 -21.61 10.20
N ILE A 641 3.41 -22.23 11.13
CA ILE A 641 3.75 -22.18 12.57
C ILE A 641 5.16 -22.72 12.82
N ALA A 642 5.56 -23.80 12.15
CA ALA A 642 6.89 -24.36 12.30
C ALA A 642 7.99 -23.41 11.80
N GLN A 643 7.72 -22.65 10.74
CA GLN A 643 8.62 -21.62 10.21
C GLN A 643 8.66 -20.37 11.11
N TYR A 644 7.52 -19.96 11.67
CA TYR A 644 7.36 -18.75 12.47
C TYR A 644 6.71 -19.05 13.84
N PRO A 645 7.44 -19.69 14.78
CA PRO A 645 6.88 -20.26 16.01
C PRO A 645 6.33 -19.24 17.02
N ASN A 646 6.63 -17.95 16.85
CA ASN A 646 6.23 -16.88 17.77
C ASN A 646 5.03 -16.05 17.27
N THR A 647 4.40 -16.44 16.17
CA THR A 647 3.28 -15.70 15.56
C THR A 647 1.98 -15.75 16.36
N GLY A 648 1.83 -16.72 17.27
CA GLY A 648 0.65 -16.85 18.13
C GLY A 648 -0.58 -17.42 17.42
N ILE A 649 -0.43 -17.93 16.19
CA ILE A 649 -1.52 -18.55 15.41
C ILE A 649 -2.15 -19.72 16.18
N ASN A 650 -3.48 -19.79 16.14
CA ASN A 650 -4.23 -20.89 16.70
C ASN A 650 -3.99 -22.17 15.89
N ASN A 651 -3.32 -23.16 16.51
CA ASN A 651 -3.05 -24.46 15.92
C ASN A 651 -4.25 -25.43 15.98
N GLU A 652 -5.36 -25.06 16.62
CA GLU A 652 -6.59 -25.86 16.68
C GLU A 652 -7.64 -25.45 15.63
N PHE A 653 -7.48 -24.29 14.99
CA PHE A 653 -8.40 -23.83 13.94
C PHE A 653 -8.31 -24.74 12.70
N ILE A 654 -9.39 -24.97 11.97
CA ILE A 654 -9.37 -25.75 10.73
C ILE A 654 -9.63 -24.77 9.58
N PRO A 655 -8.61 -24.40 8.80
CA PRO A 655 -8.79 -23.45 7.70
C PRO A 655 -9.72 -24.00 6.62
N GLU A 656 -10.56 -23.14 6.03
CA GLU A 656 -11.42 -23.53 4.91
C GLU A 656 -10.65 -23.57 3.57
N PRO A 657 -10.61 -24.73 2.88
CA PRO A 657 -9.85 -24.87 1.63
C PRO A 657 -10.19 -23.89 0.52
N LEU A 658 -11.43 -23.38 0.44
CA LEU A 658 -11.86 -22.51 -0.67
C LEU A 658 -11.08 -21.20 -0.70
N LEU A 659 -10.70 -20.68 0.47
CA LEU A 659 -10.04 -19.37 0.62
C LEU A 659 -8.56 -19.36 0.18
N GLN A 660 -7.95 -20.53 0.01
CA GLN A 660 -6.58 -20.64 -0.48
C GLN A 660 -6.46 -20.27 -1.97
N TYR A 661 -7.55 -20.42 -2.74
CA TYR A 661 -7.56 -20.10 -4.17
C TYR A 661 -7.70 -18.59 -4.39
N VAL A 662 -6.79 -18.02 -5.17
CA VAL A 662 -6.83 -16.60 -5.57
C VAL A 662 -8.18 -16.27 -6.22
N ASP A 663 -8.71 -17.18 -7.04
CA ASP A 663 -10.01 -16.99 -7.70
C ASP A 663 -11.14 -16.78 -6.69
N MET A 664 -11.22 -17.56 -5.60
CA MET A 664 -12.25 -17.33 -4.58
C MET A 664 -12.10 -15.94 -3.95
N ARG A 665 -10.87 -15.49 -3.71
CA ARG A 665 -10.64 -14.17 -3.13
C ARG A 665 -10.98 -13.05 -4.10
N LYS A 666 -10.70 -13.22 -5.39
CA LYS A 666 -11.17 -12.32 -6.45
C LYS A 666 -12.69 -12.32 -6.55
N ALA A 667 -13.35 -13.46 -6.38
CA ALA A 667 -14.80 -13.56 -6.32
C ALA A 667 -15.36 -12.73 -5.16
N LEU A 668 -14.75 -12.79 -3.96
CA LEU A 668 -15.11 -11.91 -2.84
C LEU A 668 -14.93 -10.42 -3.19
N TYR A 669 -13.84 -10.07 -3.87
CA TYR A 669 -13.58 -8.67 -4.25
C TYR A 669 -14.60 -8.10 -5.25
N TYR A 670 -14.87 -8.82 -6.33
CA TYR A 670 -15.77 -8.35 -7.39
C TYR A 670 -17.25 -8.61 -7.07
N GLY A 671 -17.54 -9.52 -6.14
CA GLY A 671 -18.90 -9.94 -5.80
C GLY A 671 -19.62 -9.03 -4.81
N ILE A 672 -18.98 -7.96 -4.33
CA ILE A 672 -19.56 -7.02 -3.37
C ILE A 672 -19.89 -5.66 -4.01
N ASP A 673 -21.17 -5.31 -4.03
CA ASP A 673 -21.64 -3.96 -4.36
C ASP A 673 -21.37 -3.05 -3.15
N ARG A 674 -20.22 -2.37 -3.21
CA ARG A 674 -19.75 -1.46 -2.17
C ARG A 674 -20.60 -0.22 -2.05
N TYR A 675 -21.25 0.23 -3.13
CA TYR A 675 -22.17 1.36 -3.06
C TYR A 675 -23.42 0.98 -2.28
N GLN A 676 -24.01 -0.17 -2.60
CA GLN A 676 -25.14 -0.71 -1.85
C GLN A 676 -24.78 -0.91 -0.37
N LEU A 677 -23.63 -1.53 -0.09
CA LEU A 677 -23.18 -1.77 1.28
C LEU A 677 -22.91 -0.48 2.07
N ALA A 678 -22.11 0.45 1.51
CA ALA A 678 -21.58 1.60 2.24
C ALA A 678 -22.54 2.80 2.23
N VAL A 679 -23.20 3.07 1.11
CA VAL A 679 -24.00 4.28 0.89
C VAL A 679 -25.48 4.00 1.10
N THR A 680 -26.02 2.91 0.55
CA THR A 680 -27.46 2.62 0.66
C THR A 680 -27.83 2.00 2.01
N ASP A 681 -27.09 0.97 2.44
CA ASP A 681 -27.44 0.19 3.65
C ASP A 681 -26.80 0.78 4.92
N ALA A 682 -25.53 1.19 4.84
CA ALA A 682 -24.81 1.76 5.98
C ALA A 682 -24.95 3.29 6.12
N LEU A 683 -25.17 4.03 5.03
CA LEU A 683 -25.44 5.48 4.95
C LEU A 683 -24.30 6.42 5.39
N THR A 684 -23.46 6.00 6.33
CA THR A 684 -22.37 6.80 6.92
C THR A 684 -20.99 6.39 6.42
N TYR A 685 -20.90 5.41 5.53
CA TYR A 685 -19.63 4.98 4.96
C TYR A 685 -19.45 5.52 3.54
N LEU A 686 -18.26 5.34 2.98
CA LEU A 686 -17.96 5.58 1.57
C LEU A 686 -17.42 4.29 0.94
N PRO A 687 -17.76 3.97 -0.31
CA PRO A 687 -17.21 2.80 -1.00
C PRO A 687 -15.68 2.88 -1.08
N ALA A 688 -14.99 1.79 -0.77
CA ALA A 688 -13.54 1.73 -0.85
C ALA A 688 -13.09 0.46 -1.57
N TYR A 689 -12.28 0.63 -2.61
CA TYR A 689 -11.84 -0.41 -3.55
C TYR A 689 -10.31 -0.40 -3.75
N ALA A 690 -9.59 0.39 -2.96
CA ALA A 690 -8.14 0.34 -2.81
C ALA A 690 -7.78 0.22 -1.33
N LEU A 691 -6.55 -0.21 -1.02
CA LEU A 691 -6.13 -0.46 0.36
C LEU A 691 -5.84 0.85 1.11
N PHE A 692 -5.27 1.83 0.40
CA PHE A 692 -4.91 3.13 0.95
C PHE A 692 -5.90 4.22 0.51
N THR A 693 -6.22 5.13 1.43
CA THR A 693 -7.02 6.31 1.13
C THR A 693 -6.14 7.41 0.53
N ASP A 694 -6.75 8.44 -0.03
CA ASP A 694 -6.10 9.68 -0.48
C ASP A 694 -5.41 10.47 0.65
N TYR A 695 -5.56 10.04 1.91
CA TYR A 695 -4.92 10.63 3.08
C TYR A 695 -3.55 10.05 3.41
N TYR A 696 -3.12 9.01 2.70
CA TYR A 696 -1.77 8.49 2.81
C TYR A 696 -0.84 9.25 1.87
N PHE A 697 0.30 9.72 2.39
CA PHE A 697 1.26 10.50 1.63
C PHE A 697 2.47 9.67 1.24
N ILE A 698 2.81 9.73 -0.05
CA ILE A 698 4.07 9.19 -0.57
C ILE A 698 5.21 10.22 -0.47
N ASP A 699 4.83 11.51 -0.51
CA ASP A 699 5.72 12.64 -0.25
C ASP A 699 4.94 13.78 0.42
N ALA A 700 4.95 13.77 1.76
CA ALA A 700 4.29 14.80 2.55
C ALA A 700 4.94 16.19 2.39
N GLU A 701 6.20 16.28 1.95
CA GLU A 701 6.87 17.56 1.68
C GLU A 701 6.30 18.25 0.44
N GLY A 702 6.11 17.49 -0.64
CA GLY A 702 5.45 17.96 -1.85
C GLY A 702 3.92 17.99 -1.76
N GLY A 703 3.35 17.46 -0.66
CA GLY A 703 1.92 17.28 -0.49
C GLY A 703 1.32 16.27 -1.48
N ILE A 704 2.11 15.28 -1.90
CA ILE A 704 1.67 14.27 -2.87
C ILE A 704 1.16 13.07 -2.09
N SER A 705 -0.17 12.87 -2.13
CA SER A 705 -0.78 11.66 -1.62
C SER A 705 -0.52 10.46 -2.52
N VAL A 706 -0.73 9.24 -2.03
CA VAL A 706 -0.67 8.02 -2.85
C VAL A 706 -1.59 8.15 -4.07
N ARG A 707 -2.76 8.78 -3.92
CA ARG A 707 -3.72 9.02 -5.03
C ARG A 707 -3.46 10.30 -5.82
N GLY A 708 -2.61 11.20 -5.34
CA GLY A 708 -2.20 12.40 -6.07
C GLY A 708 -1.20 12.12 -7.20
N SER A 709 -0.61 10.92 -7.24
CA SER A 709 0.31 10.48 -8.29
C SER A 709 -0.40 9.82 -9.47
N VAL A 710 0.21 9.84 -10.66
CA VAL A 710 -0.34 9.15 -11.85
C VAL A 710 -0.45 7.64 -11.60
N ALA A 711 0.61 7.03 -11.05
CA ALA A 711 0.64 5.60 -10.76
C ALA A 711 -0.41 5.18 -9.72
N GLY A 712 -0.58 5.95 -8.65
CA GLY A 712 -1.54 5.62 -7.61
C GLY A 712 -2.99 5.96 -7.97
N GLN A 713 -3.24 6.91 -8.88
CA GLN A 713 -4.56 7.12 -9.47
C GLN A 713 -4.96 5.95 -10.39
N ALA A 714 -4.01 5.40 -11.16
CA ALA A 714 -4.25 4.21 -11.99
C ALA A 714 -4.73 2.98 -11.17
N ILE A 715 -4.33 2.87 -9.89
CA ILE A 715 -4.88 1.84 -8.99
C ILE A 715 -6.40 2.01 -8.83
N LEU A 716 -6.88 3.25 -8.64
CA LEU A 716 -8.31 3.49 -8.52
C LEU A 716 -9.05 3.23 -9.83
N ASP A 717 -8.47 3.64 -10.95
CA ASP A 717 -9.11 3.47 -12.25
C ASP A 717 -9.28 1.97 -12.57
N ASP A 718 -8.21 1.18 -12.42
CA ASP A 718 -8.18 -0.24 -12.74
C ASP A 718 -9.06 -1.08 -11.82
N PHE A 719 -9.00 -0.84 -10.51
CA PHE A 719 -9.75 -1.62 -9.52
C PHE A 719 -11.16 -1.08 -9.25
N GLY A 720 -11.42 0.16 -9.65
CA GLY A 720 -12.70 0.83 -9.51
C GLY A 720 -13.66 0.50 -10.64
N MET A 721 -13.18 0.40 -11.89
CA MET A 721 -13.97 0.02 -13.08
C MET A 721 -15.28 0.81 -13.26
N GLY A 722 -15.36 2.03 -12.71
CA GLY A 722 -16.60 2.82 -12.64
C GLY A 722 -17.69 2.29 -11.70
N THR A 723 -17.54 1.07 -11.14
CA THR A 723 -18.52 0.39 -10.29
C THR A 723 -18.05 0.20 -8.85
N TYR A 724 -16.97 0.86 -8.46
CA TYR A 724 -16.29 0.64 -7.17
C TYR A 724 -15.82 -0.82 -7.02
N GLY A 725 -15.34 -1.40 -8.12
CA GLY A 725 -14.81 -2.77 -8.15
C GLY A 725 -15.88 -3.86 -8.06
N TYR A 726 -17.13 -3.58 -8.43
CA TYR A 726 -18.21 -4.56 -8.48
C TYR A 726 -18.44 -5.08 -9.90
N ASP A 727 -18.35 -6.40 -10.07
CA ASP A 727 -18.74 -7.11 -11.29
C ASP A 727 -19.26 -8.50 -10.90
N ALA A 728 -20.58 -8.65 -10.91
CA ALA A 728 -21.23 -9.90 -10.51
C ALA A 728 -20.91 -11.09 -11.43
N MET A 729 -20.71 -10.86 -12.73
CA MET A 729 -20.43 -11.95 -13.67
C MET A 729 -19.01 -12.45 -13.48
N MET A 730 -18.04 -11.53 -13.45
CA MET A 730 -16.64 -11.87 -13.21
C MET A 730 -16.46 -12.54 -11.84
N ALA A 731 -17.14 -12.04 -10.80
CA ALA A 731 -17.13 -12.67 -9.49
C ALA A 731 -17.68 -14.11 -9.51
N TYR A 732 -18.75 -14.34 -10.27
CA TYR A 732 -19.34 -15.67 -10.43
C TYR A 732 -18.38 -16.63 -11.13
N ASP A 733 -17.73 -16.20 -12.22
CA ASP A 733 -16.78 -17.02 -12.97
C ASP A 733 -15.58 -17.43 -12.12
N TYR A 734 -15.03 -16.49 -11.35
CA TYR A 734 -13.98 -16.78 -10.37
C TYR A 734 -14.44 -17.75 -9.27
N PHE A 735 -15.66 -17.59 -8.76
CA PHE A 735 -16.23 -18.52 -7.78
C PHE A 735 -16.35 -19.94 -8.35
N ILE A 736 -16.85 -20.09 -9.58
CA ILE A 736 -16.96 -21.38 -10.26
C ILE A 736 -15.58 -22.01 -10.51
N ALA A 737 -14.58 -21.21 -10.90
CA ALA A 737 -13.20 -21.69 -11.06
C ALA A 737 -12.66 -22.25 -9.73
N ALA A 738 -12.82 -21.53 -8.63
CA ALA A 738 -12.38 -21.98 -7.31
C ALA A 738 -13.11 -23.24 -6.83
N VAL A 739 -14.43 -23.34 -7.06
CA VAL A 739 -15.22 -24.54 -6.72
C VAL A 739 -14.75 -25.75 -7.52
N ASN A 740 -14.55 -25.60 -8.83
CA ASN A 740 -14.07 -26.68 -9.69
C ASN A 740 -12.67 -27.15 -9.27
N GLN A 741 -11.79 -26.21 -8.91
CA GLN A 741 -10.46 -26.54 -8.37
C GLN A 741 -10.58 -27.30 -7.04
N GLY A 742 -11.43 -26.83 -6.12
CA GLY A 742 -11.69 -27.52 -4.85
C GLY A 742 -12.30 -28.92 -5.00
N ILE A 743 -13.11 -29.17 -6.02
CA ILE A 743 -13.60 -30.52 -6.36
C ILE A 743 -12.46 -31.37 -6.92
N SER A 744 -11.64 -30.81 -7.82
CA SER A 744 -10.49 -31.50 -8.42
C SER A 744 -9.48 -31.94 -7.36
N ASP A 745 -9.20 -31.07 -6.39
CA ASP A 745 -8.28 -31.33 -5.28
C ASP A 745 -8.90 -32.23 -4.19
N GLY A 746 -10.20 -32.53 -4.30
CA GLY A 746 -10.90 -33.51 -3.47
C GLY A 746 -11.42 -32.94 -2.15
N TYR A 747 -11.48 -31.62 -1.99
CA TYR A 747 -12.02 -30.97 -0.80
C TYR A 747 -13.55 -30.99 -0.78
N TYR A 748 -14.21 -30.93 -1.94
CA TYR A 748 -15.67 -30.90 -2.04
C TYR A 748 -16.24 -32.04 -2.88
N THR A 749 -17.43 -32.49 -2.48
CA THR A 749 -18.25 -33.40 -3.28
C THR A 749 -19.46 -32.63 -3.81
N PRO A 750 -19.76 -32.70 -5.11
CA PRO A 750 -20.98 -32.11 -5.67
C PRO A 750 -22.25 -32.57 -4.94
N GLY A 751 -23.18 -31.65 -4.73
CA GLY A 751 -24.47 -31.89 -4.07
C GLY A 751 -25.55 -32.41 -5.03
N THR A 752 -26.82 -32.17 -4.68
CA THR A 752 -27.97 -32.40 -5.57
C THR A 752 -28.91 -31.19 -5.57
N PRO A 753 -29.84 -31.07 -6.54
CA PRO A 753 -30.83 -29.98 -6.57
C PRO A 753 -31.64 -29.83 -5.27
N GLU A 754 -31.82 -30.92 -4.51
CA GLU A 754 -32.57 -30.94 -3.25
C GLU A 754 -31.70 -30.74 -2.01
N ALA A 755 -30.37 -30.82 -2.15
CA ALA A 755 -29.41 -30.76 -1.06
C ALA A 755 -28.04 -30.31 -1.57
N TYR A 756 -27.83 -28.99 -1.59
CA TYR A 756 -26.54 -28.42 -1.96
C TYR A 756 -25.49 -28.77 -0.91
N THR A 757 -24.27 -29.03 -1.36
CA THR A 757 -23.11 -29.03 -0.46
C THR A 757 -22.89 -27.59 -0.01
N GLN A 758 -22.87 -27.39 1.32
CA GLN A 758 -22.69 -26.07 1.91
C GLN A 758 -21.26 -25.90 2.36
N ILE A 759 -20.60 -24.85 1.86
CA ILE A 759 -19.31 -24.36 2.36
C ILE A 759 -19.65 -23.21 3.31
N VAL A 760 -19.33 -23.35 4.60
CA VAL A 760 -19.67 -22.35 5.61
C VAL A 760 -18.42 -21.55 5.94
N LEU A 761 -18.44 -20.24 5.66
CA LEU A 761 -17.37 -19.32 6.00
C LEU A 761 -17.76 -18.54 7.27
N GLU A 762 -16.97 -18.68 8.32
CA GLU A 762 -17.13 -17.87 9.52
C GLU A 762 -16.66 -16.43 9.24
N LEU A 763 -17.52 -15.45 9.53
CA LEU A 763 -17.20 -14.02 9.43
C LEU A 763 -17.30 -13.33 10.80
N ARG A 764 -16.19 -12.82 11.31
CA ARG A 764 -16.14 -12.03 12.56
C ARG A 764 -16.10 -10.53 12.29
N TYR A 765 -16.88 -9.75 13.02
CA TYR A 765 -16.78 -8.29 13.01
C TYR A 765 -17.16 -7.72 14.38
N ALA A 766 -16.80 -6.47 14.65
CA ALA A 766 -17.24 -5.78 15.86
C ALA A 766 -18.19 -4.65 15.53
N SER A 767 -19.44 -4.74 16.00
CA SER A 767 -20.37 -3.61 15.91
C SER A 767 -20.22 -2.64 17.08
N SER A 768 -19.87 -3.13 18.27
CA SER A 768 -19.95 -2.37 19.52
C SER A 768 -21.32 -1.69 19.72
N GLY A 769 -22.39 -2.32 19.21
CA GLY A 769 -23.76 -1.78 19.23
C GLY A 769 -24.08 -0.79 18.09
N ASN A 770 -23.16 -0.56 17.16
CA ASN A 770 -23.38 0.28 16.00
C ASN A 770 -24.27 -0.42 14.96
N THR A 771 -25.51 0.05 14.83
CA THR A 771 -26.50 -0.49 13.88
C THR A 771 -26.08 -0.35 12.42
N THR A 772 -25.23 0.62 12.09
CA THR A 772 -24.67 0.79 10.75
C THR A 772 -23.73 -0.36 10.39
N ALA A 773 -22.83 -0.73 11.31
CA ALA A 773 -21.93 -1.86 11.11
C ALA A 773 -22.70 -3.18 10.99
N GLN A 774 -23.78 -3.35 11.78
CA GLN A 774 -24.67 -4.52 11.70
C GLN A 774 -25.41 -4.59 10.35
N ALA A 775 -25.86 -3.45 9.83
CA ALA A 775 -26.49 -3.37 8.50
C ALA A 775 -25.49 -3.72 7.39
N ALA A 776 -24.27 -3.20 7.44
CA ALA A 776 -23.21 -3.52 6.47
C ALA A 776 -22.87 -5.02 6.46
N ALA A 777 -22.69 -5.64 7.63
CA ALA A 777 -22.42 -7.08 7.74
C ALA A 777 -23.59 -7.94 7.23
N THR A 778 -24.84 -7.49 7.46
CA THR A 778 -26.04 -8.15 6.95
C THR A 778 -26.13 -8.06 5.42
N SER A 779 -25.84 -6.89 4.85
CA SER A 779 -25.81 -6.66 3.40
C SER A 779 -24.76 -7.54 2.73
N LEU A 780 -23.54 -7.54 3.26
CA LEU A 780 -22.44 -8.39 2.76
C LEU A 780 -22.83 -9.87 2.71
N LYS A 781 -23.39 -10.40 3.81
CA LYS A 781 -23.89 -11.79 3.86
C LYS A 781 -24.90 -12.06 2.74
N GLN A 782 -25.90 -11.19 2.57
CA GLN A 782 -26.95 -11.38 1.58
C GLN A 782 -26.41 -11.36 0.15
N GLN A 783 -25.48 -10.46 -0.14
CA GLN A 783 -24.87 -10.34 -1.47
C GLN A 783 -24.09 -11.60 -1.84
N TYR A 784 -23.18 -12.06 -0.96
CA TYR A 784 -22.40 -13.27 -1.21
C TYR A 784 -23.25 -14.55 -1.28
N GLU A 785 -24.20 -14.76 -0.37
CA GLU A 785 -25.06 -15.95 -0.39
C GLU A 785 -26.00 -16.00 -1.59
N SER A 786 -26.31 -14.85 -2.19
CA SER A 786 -27.10 -14.79 -3.42
C SER A 786 -26.26 -15.06 -4.66
N LEU A 787 -24.97 -14.68 -4.64
CA LEU A 787 -24.09 -14.74 -5.80
C LEU A 787 -23.34 -16.08 -5.91
N PHE A 788 -22.86 -16.62 -4.79
CA PHE A 788 -22.00 -17.80 -4.77
C PHE A 788 -22.79 -19.11 -4.66
N VAL A 789 -23.52 -19.39 -5.75
CA VAL A 789 -24.36 -20.59 -5.92
C VAL A 789 -24.03 -21.27 -7.25
N ASP A 790 -23.40 -22.44 -7.18
CA ASP A 790 -23.11 -23.29 -8.34
C ASP A 790 -24.24 -24.30 -8.53
N ASP A 791 -25.15 -24.01 -9.45
CA ASP A 791 -26.27 -24.89 -9.80
C ASP A 791 -25.85 -26.10 -10.64
N THR A 792 -24.61 -26.13 -11.15
CA THR A 792 -24.08 -27.26 -11.93
C THR A 792 -23.56 -28.35 -11.01
N ASN A 793 -22.73 -27.99 -10.02
CA ASN A 793 -22.23 -28.92 -9.01
C ASN A 793 -23.07 -28.95 -7.73
N TYR A 794 -24.11 -28.12 -7.63
CA TYR A 794 -24.96 -27.95 -6.45
C TYR A 794 -24.14 -27.64 -5.18
N ILE A 795 -23.29 -26.63 -5.27
CA ILE A 795 -22.45 -26.13 -4.18
C ILE A 795 -22.81 -24.67 -3.90
N GLN A 796 -22.93 -24.29 -2.63
CA GLN A 796 -23.22 -22.91 -2.25
C GLN A 796 -22.37 -22.49 -1.04
N VAL A 797 -22.04 -21.20 -0.99
CA VAL A 797 -21.37 -20.59 0.16
C VAL A 797 -22.41 -20.03 1.13
N ILE A 798 -22.19 -20.27 2.42
CA ILE A 798 -22.97 -19.72 3.54
C ILE A 798 -22.04 -18.88 4.39
N ILE A 799 -22.42 -17.63 4.69
CA ILE A 799 -21.63 -16.74 5.55
C ILE A 799 -22.20 -16.79 6.97
N ASP A 800 -21.49 -17.39 7.92
CA ASP A 800 -21.90 -17.41 9.33
C ASP A 800 -21.33 -16.19 10.05
N VAL A 801 -22.17 -15.17 10.25
CA VAL A 801 -21.77 -13.86 10.77
C VAL A 801 -21.82 -13.83 12.29
N HIS A 802 -20.72 -13.41 12.91
CA HIS A 802 -20.58 -13.27 14.36
C HIS A 802 -20.19 -11.83 14.74
N ASP A 803 -21.05 -11.17 15.52
CA ASP A 803 -20.75 -9.90 16.16
C ASP A 803 -19.94 -10.16 17.44
N THR A 804 -18.65 -9.86 17.40
CA THR A 804 -17.66 -10.12 18.45
C THR A 804 -17.24 -8.79 19.08
N GLU A 805 -17.11 -8.76 20.41
CA GLU A 805 -16.71 -7.56 21.15
C GLU A 805 -15.32 -7.06 20.74
N PHE A 806 -15.15 -5.73 20.67
CA PHE A 806 -13.85 -5.10 20.48
C PHE A 806 -13.10 -5.02 21.83
N PRO A 807 -11.78 -5.33 21.90
CA PRO A 807 -10.88 -5.66 20.79
C PRO A 807 -10.70 -7.16 20.52
N SER A 808 -11.51 -8.04 21.13
CA SER A 808 -11.41 -9.50 20.95
C SER A 808 -11.55 -9.93 19.50
N ASN A 809 -12.35 -9.25 18.68
CA ASN A 809 -12.44 -9.52 17.24
C ASN A 809 -11.07 -9.49 16.53
N TYR A 810 -10.11 -8.69 17.02
CA TYR A 810 -8.73 -8.71 16.54
C TYR A 810 -7.90 -9.77 17.26
N TYR A 811 -7.72 -9.64 18.57
CA TYR A 811 -6.72 -10.41 19.33
C TYR A 811 -7.05 -11.90 19.46
N ASP A 812 -8.32 -12.26 19.59
CA ASP A 812 -8.74 -13.65 19.81
C ASP A 812 -9.09 -14.37 18.49
N TYR A 813 -9.20 -13.62 17.38
CA TYR A 813 -9.69 -14.11 16.09
C TYR A 813 -8.75 -13.76 14.92
N MET A 814 -8.78 -12.53 14.42
CA MET A 814 -8.06 -12.17 13.18
C MET A 814 -6.53 -12.28 13.30
N MET A 815 -5.92 -11.79 14.39
CA MET A 815 -4.46 -11.80 14.57
C MET A 815 -3.88 -13.20 14.84
N VAL A 816 -4.73 -14.16 15.18
CA VAL A 816 -4.32 -15.54 15.50
C VAL A 816 -4.88 -16.56 14.50
N ALA A 817 -5.35 -16.08 13.33
CA ALA A 817 -5.95 -16.89 12.26
C ALA A 817 -7.05 -17.86 12.75
N ASN A 818 -7.87 -17.40 13.70
CA ASN A 818 -8.92 -18.21 14.35
C ASN A 818 -10.34 -17.88 13.81
N SER A 819 -10.42 -17.47 12.55
CA SER A 819 -11.66 -17.31 11.78
C SER A 819 -11.33 -17.44 10.29
N ASP A 820 -12.34 -17.67 9.44
CA ASP A 820 -12.15 -17.72 7.98
C ASP A 820 -12.05 -16.30 7.42
N LEU A 821 -12.97 -15.44 7.84
CA LEU A 821 -13.09 -14.06 7.40
C LEU A 821 -13.25 -13.11 8.59
N GLY A 822 -12.75 -11.88 8.45
CA GLY A 822 -12.93 -10.84 9.46
C GLY A 822 -13.19 -9.48 8.83
N ILE A 823 -14.02 -8.63 9.44
CA ILE A 823 -14.07 -7.20 9.07
C ILE A 823 -13.19 -6.43 10.05
N GLY A 824 -12.10 -5.87 9.52
CA GLY A 824 -11.13 -5.10 10.28
C GLY A 824 -10.65 -3.88 9.50
N GLY A 825 -10.08 -2.93 10.22
CA GLY A 825 -9.46 -1.74 9.65
C GLY A 825 -8.14 -1.50 10.38
N ILE A 826 -7.11 -1.14 9.64
CA ILE A 826 -5.82 -0.73 10.19
C ILE A 826 -5.46 0.58 9.51
N SER A 827 -5.03 1.57 10.28
CA SER A 827 -4.46 2.80 9.76
C SER A 827 -3.30 3.26 10.65
N GLY A 828 -2.35 3.95 10.03
CA GLY A 828 -1.10 4.40 10.64
C GLY A 828 -0.22 5.07 9.60
N SER A 829 0.84 5.75 10.02
CA SER A 829 1.84 6.36 9.13
C SER A 829 1.24 7.17 7.96
N LEU A 830 0.22 8.00 8.21
CA LEU A 830 -0.49 8.74 7.15
C LEU A 830 0.44 9.65 6.34
N ILE A 831 1.48 10.19 6.96
CA ILE A 831 2.47 11.05 6.31
C ILE A 831 3.67 10.29 5.72
N ASP A 832 3.69 8.96 5.86
CA ASP A 832 4.72 8.04 5.35
C ASP A 832 4.06 6.70 4.96
N ALA A 833 3.36 6.70 3.83
CA ALA A 833 2.61 5.54 3.37
C ALA A 833 3.46 4.26 3.22
N PRO A 834 4.70 4.30 2.69
CA PRO A 834 5.57 3.12 2.61
C PRO A 834 5.81 2.44 3.95
N GLY A 835 5.95 3.23 5.03
CA GLY A 835 6.07 2.75 6.40
C GLY A 835 4.96 1.81 6.84
N PHE A 836 3.79 1.90 6.20
CA PHE A 836 2.63 1.10 6.55
C PHE A 836 2.52 -0.21 5.75
N LEU A 837 3.35 -0.44 4.73
CA LEU A 837 3.31 -1.68 3.93
C LEU A 837 3.70 -2.93 4.74
N GLU A 838 4.43 -2.78 5.85
CA GLU A 838 4.86 -3.91 6.71
C GLU A 838 3.70 -4.70 7.34
N VAL A 839 2.52 -4.10 7.50
CA VAL A 839 1.34 -4.77 8.07
C VAL A 839 0.74 -5.83 7.14
N TYR A 840 1.24 -5.89 5.90
CA TYR A 840 0.82 -6.82 4.87
C TYR A 840 1.82 -7.95 4.64
N GLN A 841 2.97 -7.95 5.32
CA GLN A 841 4.01 -8.97 5.13
C GLN A 841 3.60 -10.29 5.81
N ASP A 842 3.77 -11.36 5.07
CA ASP A 842 3.43 -12.73 5.46
C ASP A 842 4.27 -13.27 6.63
N ASP A 843 5.42 -12.68 6.94
CA ASP A 843 6.27 -13.03 8.09
C ASP A 843 5.89 -12.31 9.38
N ASN A 844 4.86 -11.45 9.33
CA ASN A 844 4.35 -10.66 10.45
C ASN A 844 5.44 -9.79 11.13
N VAL A 845 6.36 -9.21 10.34
CA VAL A 845 7.43 -8.34 10.86
C VAL A 845 6.91 -7.17 11.71
N SER A 846 5.74 -6.63 11.35
CA SER A 846 5.08 -5.54 12.08
C SER A 846 4.50 -5.96 13.43
N GLY A 847 4.33 -7.27 13.66
CA GLY A 847 3.58 -7.83 14.78
C GLY A 847 2.07 -7.61 14.71
N PHE A 848 1.55 -7.04 13.60
CA PHE A 848 0.14 -6.67 13.45
C PHE A 848 -0.42 -7.00 12.05
N THR A 849 -0.37 -8.28 11.68
CA THR A 849 -0.96 -8.80 10.43
C THR A 849 -2.36 -9.39 10.66
N LEU A 850 -3.27 -9.20 9.69
CA LEU A 850 -4.67 -9.67 9.78
C LEU A 850 -5.09 -10.61 8.65
N ASN A 851 -4.27 -10.79 7.61
CA ASN A 851 -4.48 -11.77 6.54
C ASN A 851 -3.42 -12.87 6.66
N TRP A 852 -3.82 -14.13 6.49
CA TRP A 852 -2.94 -15.27 6.73
C TRP A 852 -2.93 -16.25 5.56
N GLY A 853 -1.86 -17.03 5.42
CA GLY A 853 -1.74 -18.02 4.35
C GLY A 853 -1.53 -17.41 2.95
N MET A 854 -1.01 -16.18 2.89
CA MET A 854 -0.65 -15.49 1.66
C MET A 854 0.87 -15.53 1.48
N ASP A 855 1.33 -15.46 0.23
CA ASP A 855 2.75 -15.35 -0.10
C ASP A 855 3.07 -13.89 -0.47
N THR A 856 3.94 -13.25 0.30
CA THR A 856 4.48 -11.92 -0.03
C THR A 856 6.01 -11.94 -0.13
N HIS A 857 6.61 -13.12 0.03
CA HIS A 857 8.05 -13.32 -0.04
C HIS A 857 8.55 -13.68 -1.45
N THR A 858 7.68 -14.20 -2.32
CA THR A 858 8.05 -14.61 -3.68
C THR A 858 8.27 -13.38 -4.58
N PRO A 859 9.38 -13.33 -5.34
CA PRO A 859 9.69 -12.19 -6.19
C PRO A 859 8.94 -12.27 -7.53
N ASN A 860 7.86 -11.50 -7.64
CA ASN A 860 6.92 -11.49 -8.77
C ASN A 860 6.39 -10.09 -9.12
N ILE A 861 6.88 -9.03 -8.46
CA ILE A 861 6.54 -7.64 -8.79
C ILE A 861 7.55 -7.13 -9.81
N GLU A 862 7.13 -7.03 -11.07
CA GLU A 862 7.91 -6.41 -12.14
C GLU A 862 7.67 -4.91 -12.15
N VAL A 863 8.73 -4.11 -12.01
CA VAL A 863 8.62 -2.65 -11.93
C VAL A 863 9.78 -1.94 -12.62
N SER A 864 9.46 -0.83 -13.28
CA SER A 864 10.42 0.04 -13.97
C SER A 864 10.45 1.40 -13.29
N TYR A 865 11.61 1.85 -12.85
CA TYR A 865 11.77 3.09 -12.09
C TYR A 865 13.20 3.62 -12.21
N HIS A 866 13.44 4.89 -11.87
CA HIS A 866 14.79 5.43 -11.74
C HIS A 866 15.34 5.19 -10.33
N ASN A 867 16.52 4.57 -10.25
CA ASN A 867 17.19 4.35 -8.98
C ASN A 867 17.79 5.65 -8.40
N VAL A 868 18.45 5.56 -7.24
CA VAL A 868 19.05 6.73 -6.54
C VAL A 868 20.05 7.51 -7.43
N ASP A 869 20.70 6.85 -8.39
CA ASP A 869 21.62 7.48 -9.34
C ASP A 869 20.90 8.13 -10.55
N GLY A 870 19.57 8.09 -10.59
CA GLY A 870 18.74 8.57 -11.70
C GLY A 870 18.76 7.67 -12.94
N THR A 871 19.20 6.42 -12.81
CA THR A 871 19.25 5.46 -13.91
C THR A 871 17.95 4.65 -13.95
N LEU A 872 17.29 4.62 -15.11
CA LEU A 872 16.12 3.76 -15.33
C LEU A 872 16.56 2.28 -15.24
N VAL A 873 15.93 1.54 -14.33
CA VAL A 873 16.13 0.11 -14.11
C VAL A 873 14.81 -0.65 -14.28
N HIS A 874 14.92 -1.96 -14.52
CA HIS A 874 13.79 -2.86 -14.70
C HIS A 874 14.03 -4.09 -13.81
N GLU A 875 13.31 -4.15 -12.70
CA GLU A 875 13.61 -5.10 -11.64
C GLU A 875 12.40 -5.94 -11.22
N ILE A 876 12.70 -7.15 -10.73
CA ILE A 876 11.73 -8.04 -10.09
C ILE A 876 11.96 -8.04 -8.58
N TRP A 877 10.89 -7.80 -7.83
CA TRP A 877 10.89 -7.71 -6.38
C TRP A 877 9.88 -8.65 -5.75
N SER A 878 10.17 -9.15 -4.56
CA SER A 878 9.12 -9.60 -3.65
C SER A 878 8.49 -8.40 -2.94
N PHE A 879 7.24 -8.56 -2.51
CA PHE A 879 6.56 -7.52 -1.75
C PHE A 879 7.33 -7.17 -0.47
N ASN A 880 7.83 -8.17 0.27
CA ASN A 880 8.59 -7.92 1.50
C ASN A 880 9.86 -7.12 1.22
N ALA A 881 10.62 -7.47 0.17
CA ALA A 881 11.85 -6.77 -0.20
C ALA A 881 11.58 -5.32 -0.62
N LEU A 882 10.57 -5.11 -1.49
CA LEU A 882 10.22 -3.77 -1.97
C LEU A 882 9.69 -2.88 -0.83
N SER A 883 8.79 -3.42 -0.01
CA SER A 883 8.23 -2.74 1.15
C SER A 883 9.34 -2.26 2.10
N GLN A 884 10.32 -3.12 2.39
CA GLN A 884 11.43 -2.79 3.28
C GLN A 884 12.41 -1.79 2.64
N ALA A 885 12.73 -1.95 1.35
CA ALA A 885 13.64 -1.05 0.64
C ALA A 885 13.11 0.39 0.53
N LEU A 886 11.78 0.57 0.47
CA LEU A 886 11.13 1.89 0.47
C LEU A 886 11.24 2.62 1.82
N GLN A 887 11.57 1.91 2.91
CA GLN A 887 11.60 2.43 4.27
C GLN A 887 13.02 2.54 4.85
N ARG A 888 13.94 1.69 4.39
CA ARG A 888 15.31 1.62 4.89
C ARG A 888 16.25 0.97 3.89
N ARG A 889 17.54 1.09 4.18
CA ARG A 889 18.59 0.37 3.47
C ARG A 889 18.51 -1.14 3.76
N VAL A 890 18.49 -1.94 2.70
CA VAL A 890 18.37 -3.41 2.78
C VAL A 890 19.27 -4.12 1.78
N TYR A 891 19.65 -5.36 2.09
CA TYR A 891 20.34 -6.25 1.16
C TYR A 891 19.34 -7.21 0.50
N VAL A 892 19.32 -7.24 -0.83
CA VAL A 892 18.40 -8.02 -1.65
C VAL A 892 19.19 -8.94 -2.57
N ARG A 893 18.76 -10.20 -2.69
CA ARG A 893 19.29 -11.19 -3.64
C ARG A 893 18.13 -11.93 -4.28
N ASP A 894 18.18 -12.07 -5.59
CA ASP A 894 17.10 -12.68 -6.38
C ASP A 894 15.71 -12.07 -6.08
N GLY A 895 15.65 -10.75 -5.85
CA GLY A 895 14.41 -10.04 -5.55
C GLY A 895 13.87 -10.24 -4.14
N ILE A 896 14.57 -10.99 -3.29
CA ILE A 896 14.16 -11.32 -1.91
C ILE A 896 15.13 -10.67 -0.92
N ILE A 897 14.60 -10.10 0.16
CA ILE A 897 15.40 -9.59 1.26
C ILE A 897 16.21 -10.72 1.90
N GLN A 898 17.52 -10.51 2.08
CA GLN A 898 18.40 -11.54 2.63
C GLN A 898 18.65 -11.30 4.11
N TYR A 899 18.25 -12.27 4.91
CA TYR A 899 18.67 -12.41 6.31
C TYR A 899 19.62 -13.60 6.51
N VAL A 900 19.91 -14.32 5.42
CA VAL A 900 20.59 -15.61 5.41
C VAL A 900 21.58 -15.66 4.27
N PHE A 901 22.78 -16.16 4.53
CA PHE A 901 23.89 -16.15 3.60
C PHE A 901 24.58 -17.51 3.52
N ASP A 902 25.39 -17.72 2.47
CA ASP A 902 26.04 -19.01 2.19
C ASP A 902 27.40 -19.15 2.91
N SER A 903 27.90 -18.07 3.52
CA SER A 903 29.13 -18.08 4.31
C SER A 903 29.20 -16.91 5.30
N THR A 904 30.06 -17.02 6.32
CA THR A 904 30.38 -15.89 7.22
C THR A 904 30.89 -14.68 6.44
N THR A 905 31.66 -14.92 5.37
CA THR A 905 32.29 -13.86 4.58
C THR A 905 31.26 -13.02 3.82
N GLU A 906 30.33 -13.68 3.13
CA GLU A 906 29.28 -13.00 2.38
C GLU A 906 28.37 -12.21 3.32
N LEU A 907 28.01 -12.80 4.47
CA LEU A 907 27.23 -12.13 5.51
C LEU A 907 27.94 -10.87 6.01
N ILE A 908 29.22 -10.98 6.40
CA ILE A 908 29.98 -9.84 6.93
C ILE A 908 30.07 -8.72 5.88
N ASP A 909 30.39 -9.06 4.62
CA ASP A 909 30.49 -8.05 3.55
C ASP A 909 29.15 -7.35 3.31
N ALA A 910 28.04 -8.10 3.29
CA ALA A 910 26.70 -7.55 3.12
C ALA A 910 26.34 -6.57 4.24
N TYR A 911 26.57 -6.93 5.51
CA TYR A 911 26.29 -6.06 6.64
C TYR A 911 27.18 -4.81 6.67
N MET A 912 28.45 -4.94 6.30
CA MET A 912 29.34 -3.77 6.22
C MET A 912 28.92 -2.83 5.08
N ASP A 913 28.53 -3.37 3.92
CA ASP A 913 28.03 -2.55 2.81
C ASP A 913 26.68 -1.87 3.14
N MET A 914 25.81 -2.52 3.92
CA MET A 914 24.60 -1.89 4.45
C MET A 914 24.92 -0.69 5.35
N GLU A 915 25.98 -0.73 6.14
CA GLU A 915 26.47 0.41 6.94
C GLU A 915 27.29 1.43 6.12
N GLY A 916 27.44 1.22 4.81
CA GLY A 916 28.28 2.06 3.95
C GLY A 916 29.79 1.94 4.22
N MET A 917 30.22 0.85 4.84
CA MET A 917 31.61 0.57 5.19
C MET A 917 32.22 -0.51 4.30
N VAL A 918 33.55 -0.46 4.10
CA VAL A 918 34.30 -1.51 3.41
C VAL A 918 35.16 -2.26 4.41
N VAL A 919 35.16 -3.60 4.35
CA VAL A 919 36.04 -4.41 5.21
C VAL A 919 37.51 -4.21 4.80
N ALA A 920 38.31 -3.66 5.70
CA ALA A 920 39.75 -3.54 5.53
C ALA A 920 40.49 -4.82 5.94
N THR A 921 40.19 -5.36 7.12
CA THR A 921 40.78 -6.62 7.62
C THR A 921 39.82 -7.41 8.47
N ARG A 922 40.00 -8.74 8.50
CA ARG A 922 39.31 -9.66 9.40
C ARG A 922 40.28 -10.51 10.20
N SER A 923 39.95 -10.81 11.45
CA SER A 923 40.71 -11.72 12.31
C SER A 923 39.81 -12.51 13.25
N ASP A 924 40.33 -13.59 13.84
CA ASP A 924 39.60 -14.44 14.79
C ASP A 924 39.15 -13.63 16.03
N GLY A 925 37.85 -13.63 16.30
CA GLY A 925 37.23 -12.97 17.46
C GLY A 925 36.76 -13.93 18.55
N THR A 926 37.02 -15.23 18.40
CA THR A 926 36.50 -16.29 19.29
C THR A 926 36.77 -16.01 20.78
N ASN A 927 37.99 -15.57 21.10
CA ASN A 927 38.39 -15.33 22.48
C ASN A 927 37.71 -14.09 23.09
N ILE A 928 37.44 -13.05 22.30
CA ILE A 928 36.72 -11.85 22.78
C ILE A 928 35.23 -12.17 22.95
N ALA A 929 34.65 -12.92 22.01
CA ALA A 929 33.22 -13.21 21.99
C ALA A 929 32.72 -13.92 23.26
N GLN A 930 33.53 -14.77 23.89
CA GLN A 930 33.11 -15.45 25.11
C GLN A 930 32.86 -14.50 26.30
N TYR A 931 33.48 -13.31 26.28
CA TYR A 931 33.28 -12.30 27.32
C TYR A 931 32.11 -11.39 26.99
N VAL A 932 31.93 -11.06 25.71
CA VAL A 932 30.79 -10.27 25.22
C VAL A 932 29.48 -11.03 25.42
N LEU A 933 29.46 -12.32 25.10
CA LEU A 933 28.27 -13.18 25.19
C LEU A 933 28.08 -13.83 26.58
N GLY A 934 29.09 -13.73 27.46
CA GLY A 934 29.07 -14.30 28.80
C GLY A 934 29.22 -15.83 28.89
N ASP A 935 29.42 -16.52 27.75
CA ASP A 935 29.73 -17.96 27.69
C ASP A 935 30.54 -18.28 26.42
N THR A 936 31.22 -19.42 26.40
CA THR A 936 32.01 -19.86 25.24
C THR A 936 31.12 -20.17 24.04
N LEU A 937 31.60 -19.87 22.82
CA LEU A 937 30.87 -20.17 21.59
C LEU A 937 30.47 -21.65 21.50
N ALA A 938 31.34 -22.56 21.97
CA ALA A 938 31.04 -24.00 21.99
C ALA A 938 29.85 -24.35 22.90
N ASN A 939 29.72 -23.70 24.06
CA ASN A 939 28.58 -23.93 24.95
C ASN A 939 27.29 -23.34 24.36
N LEU A 940 27.35 -22.11 23.83
CA LEU A 940 26.21 -21.45 23.20
C LEU A 940 25.72 -22.19 21.96
N GLN A 941 26.65 -22.69 21.14
CA GLN A 941 26.33 -23.53 19.99
C GLN A 941 25.53 -24.77 20.42
N VAL A 942 25.98 -25.48 21.45
CA VAL A 942 25.29 -26.68 21.97
C VAL A 942 23.96 -26.32 22.63
N ALA A 943 23.91 -25.24 23.40
CA ALA A 943 22.71 -24.80 24.10
C ALA A 943 21.57 -24.42 23.15
N ASN A 944 21.92 -23.81 22.01
CA ASN A 944 20.96 -23.34 21.00
C ASN A 944 20.76 -24.33 19.84
N GLY A 945 21.46 -25.47 19.83
CA GLY A 945 21.32 -26.49 18.79
C GLY A 945 21.82 -26.05 17.41
N LEU A 946 22.86 -25.23 17.36
CA LEU A 946 23.44 -24.69 16.13
C LEU A 946 24.48 -25.64 15.52
N ASP A 947 24.60 -25.63 14.19
CA ASP A 947 25.64 -26.39 13.47
C ASP A 947 27.02 -25.74 13.61
N GLY A 948 27.06 -24.42 13.74
CA GLY A 948 28.27 -23.64 13.98
C GLY A 948 27.97 -22.30 14.66
N LEU A 949 28.96 -21.76 15.37
CA LEU A 949 28.95 -20.42 15.91
C LEU A 949 30.36 -19.83 15.81
N TYR A 950 30.49 -18.74 15.06
CA TYR A 950 31.75 -18.13 14.66
C TYR A 950 31.81 -16.69 15.17
N ALA A 951 33.01 -16.19 15.44
CA ALA A 951 33.22 -14.80 15.77
C ALA A 951 34.42 -14.24 15.00
N GLU A 952 34.20 -13.12 14.31
CA GLU A 952 35.22 -12.41 13.55
C GLU A 952 35.32 -10.95 14.03
N ILE A 953 36.55 -10.47 14.19
CA ILE A 953 36.84 -9.05 14.38
C ILE A 953 36.97 -8.41 13.02
N ILE A 954 36.17 -7.39 12.77
CA ILE A 954 36.10 -6.66 11.51
C ILE A 954 36.67 -5.27 11.73
N VAL A 955 37.64 -4.88 10.93
CA VAL A 955 38.13 -3.49 10.87
C VAL A 955 37.68 -2.93 9.53
N SER A 956 36.93 -1.84 9.54
CA SER A 956 36.50 -1.12 8.35
C SER A 956 37.62 -0.23 7.79
N ASP A 957 37.42 0.30 6.60
CA ASP A 957 38.33 1.22 5.91
C ASP A 957 38.45 2.59 6.59
N ASN A 958 37.43 3.02 7.32
CA ASN A 958 37.45 4.23 8.17
C ASN A 958 38.15 4.01 9.53
N GLY A 959 38.49 2.77 9.88
CA GLY A 959 39.19 2.39 11.11
C GLY A 959 38.31 1.98 12.29
N GLU A 960 36.98 1.98 12.11
CA GLU A 960 36.05 1.42 13.10
C GLU A 960 36.24 -0.10 13.20
N THR A 961 36.06 -0.62 14.42
CA THR A 961 36.29 -2.04 14.70
C THR A 961 35.08 -2.65 15.38
N PHE A 962 34.69 -3.83 14.93
CA PHE A 962 33.52 -4.55 15.41
C PHE A 962 33.87 -6.01 15.66
N LEU A 963 33.20 -6.62 16.64
CA LEU A 963 33.09 -8.06 16.77
C LEU A 963 31.77 -8.49 16.15
N MET A 964 31.82 -9.33 15.11
CA MET A 964 30.63 -9.93 14.53
C MET A 964 30.54 -11.41 14.91
N VAL A 965 29.40 -11.83 15.44
CA VAL A 965 29.10 -13.21 15.83
C VAL A 965 28.07 -13.77 14.86
N VAL A 966 28.44 -14.89 14.22
CA VAL A 966 27.68 -15.51 13.13
C VAL A 966 27.29 -16.93 13.52
N GLN A 967 25.99 -17.23 13.48
CA GLN A 967 25.48 -18.59 13.66
C GLN A 967 25.35 -19.32 12.32
N GLU A 968 25.53 -20.64 12.35
CA GLU A 968 25.23 -21.54 11.25
C GLU A 968 24.19 -22.56 11.70
N LEU A 969 23.14 -22.73 10.88
CA LEU A 969 22.09 -23.71 11.09
C LEU A 969 21.63 -24.26 9.73
N ASN A 970 21.66 -25.57 9.53
CA ASN A 970 21.34 -26.24 8.27
C ASN A 970 22.17 -25.73 7.06
N GLY A 971 23.40 -25.29 7.29
CA GLY A 971 24.28 -24.70 6.26
C GLY A 971 23.95 -23.24 5.89
N GLU A 972 23.04 -22.61 6.62
CA GLU A 972 22.68 -21.19 6.49
C GLU A 972 23.38 -20.34 7.55
N TYR A 973 23.94 -19.20 7.14
CA TYR A 973 24.65 -18.26 8.03
C TYR A 973 23.78 -17.03 8.35
N ARG A 974 23.67 -16.67 9.64
CA ARG A 974 22.93 -15.49 10.13
C ARG A 974 23.69 -14.78 11.24
N VAL A 975 23.40 -13.51 11.49
CA VAL A 975 23.88 -12.82 12.70
C VAL A 975 23.28 -13.51 13.92
N TYR A 976 24.10 -13.81 14.93
CA TYR A 976 23.64 -14.41 16.17
C TYR A 976 23.15 -13.34 17.15
N ASP A 977 21.84 -13.27 17.38
CA ASP A 977 21.22 -12.29 18.29
C ASP A 977 21.59 -10.83 17.92
N ALA A 978 21.95 -9.97 18.88
CA ALA A 978 22.51 -8.63 18.64
C ALA A 978 24.01 -8.67 18.22
N GLY A 979 24.42 -9.68 17.46
CA GLY A 979 25.79 -10.16 17.28
C GLY A 979 26.82 -9.22 16.64
N ILE A 980 26.56 -7.91 16.57
CA ILE A 980 27.51 -6.90 16.09
C ILE A 980 27.82 -5.98 17.28
N TYR A 981 29.05 -6.04 17.77
CA TYR A 981 29.48 -5.29 18.95
C TYR A 981 30.65 -4.36 18.61
N PRO A 982 30.59 -3.07 18.95
CA PRO A 982 31.74 -2.19 18.76
C PRO A 982 32.92 -2.65 19.65
N LEU A 983 34.13 -2.62 19.08
CA LEU A 983 35.37 -2.89 19.79
C LEU A 983 36.24 -1.63 19.86
N PHE A 984 36.90 -1.45 21.00
CA PHE A 984 37.68 -0.25 21.28
C PHE A 984 39.15 -0.59 21.47
N THR A 985 40.03 0.27 20.98
CA THR A 985 41.49 0.12 21.13
C THR A 985 42.05 0.87 22.33
N ASP A 986 41.20 1.53 23.11
CA ASP A 986 41.55 2.24 24.34
C ASP A 986 40.46 2.06 25.40
N ALA A 987 40.89 2.10 26.67
CA ALA A 987 40.00 1.91 27.82
C ALA A 987 38.98 3.04 27.97
N GLU A 988 39.30 4.26 27.54
CA GLU A 988 38.42 5.43 27.69
C GLU A 988 37.14 5.25 26.86
N SER A 989 37.30 4.91 25.59
CA SER A 989 36.18 4.64 24.68
C SER A 989 35.37 3.42 25.14
N ALA A 990 36.03 2.36 25.61
CA ALA A 990 35.35 1.18 26.15
C ALA A 990 34.51 1.46 27.40
N ILE A 991 35.06 2.26 28.33
CA ILE A 991 34.34 2.69 29.54
C ILE A 991 33.18 3.61 29.16
N GLN A 992 33.39 4.56 28.25
CA GLN A 992 32.34 5.46 27.80
C GLN A 992 31.17 4.68 27.18
N ALA A 993 31.46 3.71 26.32
CA ALA A 993 30.44 2.89 25.68
C ALA A 993 29.68 1.98 26.66
N HIS A 994 30.37 1.35 27.61
CA HIS A 994 29.74 0.40 28.55
C HIS A 994 29.09 1.08 29.76
N SER A 995 29.58 2.24 30.20
CA SER A 995 29.08 2.88 31.41
C SER A 995 27.67 3.41 31.25
N GLY A 996 27.32 3.92 30.07
CA GLY A 996 26.11 4.72 29.90
C GLY A 996 26.13 5.99 30.76
N TYR A 997 27.32 6.50 31.14
CA TYR A 997 27.55 7.77 31.86
C TYR A 997 28.69 8.56 31.19
N PRO A 998 28.77 9.89 31.34
CA PRO A 998 29.70 10.70 30.57
C PRO A 998 31.04 10.64 31.29
N LEU A 999 31.98 9.96 30.67
CA LEU A 999 33.31 9.84 31.23
C LEU A 999 33.98 11.20 31.15
N GLY A 1000 34.41 11.73 32.31
CA GLY A 1000 35.15 12.98 32.38
C GLY A 1000 36.61 12.78 32.04
N SER A 1001 37.24 11.80 32.68
CA SER A 1001 38.59 11.33 32.35
C SER A 1001 38.83 9.92 32.86
N VAL A 1002 39.70 9.20 32.15
CA VAL A 1002 40.41 8.06 32.70
C VAL A 1002 41.69 8.57 33.39
N ASP A 1003 41.69 8.56 34.72
CA ASP A 1003 42.74 9.16 35.55
C ASP A 1003 44.01 8.30 35.63
N GLY A 1004 43.88 7.01 35.31
CA GLY A 1004 45.01 6.11 35.09
C GLY A 1004 44.77 4.67 35.55
N LEU A 1005 45.59 3.76 35.02
CA LEU A 1005 45.57 2.33 35.36
C LEU A 1005 46.10 2.08 36.78
N LEU A 1006 45.33 1.36 37.59
CA LEU A 1006 45.71 0.87 38.90
C LEU A 1006 46.38 -0.51 38.76
N ALA A 1007 47.65 -0.50 38.35
CA ALA A 1007 48.34 -1.67 37.80
C ALA A 1007 48.71 -2.79 38.81
N ASP A 1008 48.63 -2.57 40.12
CA ASP A 1008 49.00 -3.56 41.13
C ASP A 1008 48.24 -3.38 42.46
N ASP A 1009 48.35 -4.37 43.37
CA ASP A 1009 47.70 -4.34 44.69
C ASP A 1009 48.08 -3.09 45.52
N ALA A 1010 49.29 -2.53 45.32
CA ALA A 1010 49.70 -1.32 46.02
C ALA A 1010 48.97 -0.08 45.48
N ALA A 1011 48.71 -0.02 44.18
CA ALA A 1011 47.88 1.01 43.55
C ALA A 1011 46.41 0.88 43.97
N ILE A 1012 45.86 -0.34 44.05
CA ILE A 1012 44.49 -0.59 44.53
C ILE A 1012 44.33 -0.18 46.00
N ALA A 1013 45.21 -0.66 46.89
CA ALA A 1013 45.19 -0.28 48.31
C ALA A 1013 45.56 1.20 48.55
N GLY A 1014 46.21 1.84 47.58
CA GLY A 1014 46.54 3.27 47.61
C GLY A 1014 45.43 4.18 47.10
N ASN A 1015 44.46 3.63 46.34
CA ASN A 1015 43.32 4.38 45.82
C ASN A 1015 42.27 4.56 46.94
N ALA A 1016 41.95 5.83 47.24
CA ALA A 1016 41.08 6.17 48.36
C ALA A 1016 39.64 5.68 48.19
N TYR A 1017 39.13 5.65 46.95
CA TYR A 1017 37.80 5.17 46.61
C TYR A 1017 37.69 3.66 46.85
N LEU A 1018 38.56 2.88 46.20
CA LEU A 1018 38.58 1.43 46.35
C LEU A 1018 38.82 0.98 47.80
N SER A 1019 39.71 1.67 48.51
CA SER A 1019 39.94 1.43 49.94
C SER A 1019 38.69 1.67 50.79
N SER A 1020 37.87 2.67 50.45
CA SER A 1020 36.62 2.96 51.16
C SER A 1020 35.55 1.88 50.94
N MET A 1021 35.60 1.21 49.79
CA MET A 1021 34.77 0.05 49.46
C MET A 1021 35.28 -1.26 50.05
N GLY A 1022 36.46 -1.25 50.66
CA GLY A 1022 37.08 -2.42 51.28
C GLY A 1022 37.90 -3.29 50.32
N TYR A 1023 38.21 -2.80 49.12
CA TYR A 1023 39.14 -3.46 48.20
C TYR A 1023 40.59 -3.10 48.54
N SER A 1024 41.45 -4.13 48.59
CA SER A 1024 42.88 -3.98 48.85
C SER A 1024 43.76 -4.69 47.83
N THR A 1025 43.18 -5.58 47.02
CA THR A 1025 43.89 -6.35 45.99
C THR A 1025 43.07 -6.50 44.72
N LEU A 1026 43.75 -6.70 43.59
CA LEU A 1026 43.11 -7.04 42.31
C LEU A 1026 42.30 -8.34 42.41
N ALA A 1027 42.76 -9.30 43.22
CA ALA A 1027 42.06 -10.57 43.41
C ALA A 1027 40.68 -10.42 44.07
N GLU A 1028 40.52 -9.47 45.00
CA GLU A 1028 39.24 -9.18 45.63
C GLU A 1028 38.24 -8.57 44.63
N ILE A 1029 38.73 -7.66 43.78
CA ILE A 1029 37.93 -7.02 42.73
C ILE A 1029 37.50 -8.04 41.67
N ALA A 1030 38.42 -8.89 41.22
CA ALA A 1030 38.13 -9.95 40.25
C ALA A 1030 37.03 -10.91 40.76
N VAL A 1031 37.11 -11.31 42.04
CA VAL A 1031 36.09 -12.17 42.67
C VAL A 1031 34.74 -11.45 42.76
N ASN A 1032 34.72 -10.17 43.09
CA ASN A 1032 33.47 -9.41 43.22
C ASN A 1032 32.77 -9.17 41.88
N THR A 1033 33.56 -8.84 40.85
CA THR A 1033 33.05 -8.47 39.52
C THR A 1033 32.88 -9.66 38.58
N GLY A 1034 33.39 -10.83 38.94
CA GLY A 1034 33.47 -11.98 38.05
C GLY A 1034 34.48 -11.82 36.91
N ALA A 1035 35.30 -10.77 36.94
CA ALA A 1035 36.30 -10.52 35.90
C ALA A 1035 37.44 -11.56 35.96
N PRO A 1036 37.91 -12.08 34.82
CA PRO A 1036 39.12 -12.90 34.75
C PRO A 1036 40.35 -12.06 35.14
N ILE A 1037 40.96 -12.37 36.28
CA ILE A 1037 42.04 -11.56 36.88
C ILE A 1037 43.24 -11.32 35.94
N ASP A 1038 43.48 -12.22 34.99
CA ASP A 1038 44.57 -12.16 34.02
C ASP A 1038 44.31 -11.23 32.83
N GLN A 1039 43.04 -10.91 32.55
CA GLN A 1039 42.62 -9.95 31.51
C GLN A 1039 42.08 -8.64 32.12
N MET A 1040 41.91 -8.61 33.44
CA MET A 1040 41.29 -7.50 34.16
C MET A 1040 42.26 -6.34 34.34
N GLU A 1041 41.85 -5.16 33.89
CA GLU A 1041 42.47 -3.88 34.20
C GLU A 1041 41.49 -3.02 35.01
N VAL A 1042 42.00 -2.31 36.01
CA VAL A 1042 41.18 -1.40 36.84
C VAL A 1042 41.67 0.01 36.62
N TYR A 1043 40.80 0.86 36.09
CA TYR A 1043 41.09 2.26 35.82
C TYR A 1043 40.44 3.14 36.88
N ALA A 1044 41.20 4.09 37.42
CA ALA A 1044 40.59 5.20 38.14
C ALA A 1044 39.92 6.10 37.10
N VAL A 1045 38.68 6.51 37.38
CA VAL A 1045 37.90 7.35 36.47
C VAL A 1045 37.30 8.52 37.23
N THR A 1046 37.15 9.63 36.52
CA THR A 1046 36.38 10.78 36.97
C THR A 1046 35.22 10.95 36.00
N TRP A 1047 34.02 11.12 36.51
CA TRP A 1047 32.81 11.37 35.71
C TRP A 1047 32.64 12.87 35.44
N ALA A 1048 32.09 13.20 34.28
CA ALA A 1048 31.63 14.57 34.00
C ALA A 1048 30.21 14.78 34.58
N GLY A 1049 29.90 15.98 35.09
CA GLY A 1049 28.56 16.33 35.60
C GLY A 1049 28.52 16.79 37.07
N ASN A 1050 27.34 16.75 37.69
CA ASN A 1050 27.10 17.26 39.06
C ASN A 1050 27.80 16.44 40.17
N TYR A 1051 28.32 15.25 39.83
CA TYR A 1051 29.11 14.40 40.71
C TYR A 1051 30.58 14.39 40.27
N THR A 1052 31.43 15.13 40.97
CA THR A 1052 32.90 15.04 40.82
C THR A 1052 33.46 14.08 41.88
N GLY A 1053 33.27 12.77 41.66
CA GLY A 1053 33.91 11.71 42.43
C GLY A 1053 34.97 10.99 41.60
N SER A 1054 36.04 10.53 42.27
CA SER A 1054 36.99 9.59 41.67
C SER A 1054 36.50 8.19 41.99
N ASP A 1055 36.15 7.44 40.96
CA ASP A 1055 35.66 6.07 41.04
C ASP A 1055 36.67 5.12 40.41
N ALA A 1056 36.30 3.85 40.25
CA ALA A 1056 37.07 2.88 39.53
C ALA A 1056 36.20 2.04 38.58
N TYR A 1057 36.75 1.72 37.41
CA TYR A 1057 36.09 0.92 36.40
C TYR A 1057 36.93 -0.31 36.09
N VAL A 1058 36.27 -1.47 36.00
CA VAL A 1058 36.87 -2.70 35.49
C VAL A 1058 36.67 -2.76 33.99
N VAL A 1059 37.78 -2.94 33.30
CA VAL A 1059 37.85 -3.15 31.85
C VAL A 1059 38.57 -4.46 31.62
N LEU A 1060 38.12 -5.25 30.65
CA LEU A 1060 38.89 -6.39 30.18
C LEU A 1060 39.74 -5.96 28.99
N HIS A 1061 41.03 -6.25 29.04
CA HIS A 1061 41.94 -6.01 27.93
C HIS A 1061 42.34 -7.36 27.33
N ILE A 1062 41.74 -7.68 26.18
CA ILE A 1062 41.81 -9.00 25.55
C ILE A 1062 42.19 -8.81 24.08
N ASP A 1063 43.25 -9.51 23.65
CA ASP A 1063 43.73 -9.51 22.26
C ASP A 1063 43.95 -8.11 21.64
N GLY A 1064 44.29 -7.12 22.47
CA GLY A 1064 44.54 -5.73 22.06
C GLY A 1064 43.32 -4.82 22.05
N TYR A 1065 42.15 -5.32 22.47
CA TYR A 1065 40.90 -4.56 22.58
C TYR A 1065 40.43 -4.43 24.03
N TYR A 1066 39.72 -3.35 24.29
CA TYR A 1066 39.17 -3.01 25.60
C TYR A 1066 37.66 -3.22 25.62
N LEU A 1067 37.18 -4.00 26.57
CA LEU A 1067 35.76 -4.23 26.85
C LEU A 1067 35.42 -3.64 28.22
N GLY A 1068 34.46 -2.72 28.27
CA GLY A 1068 33.91 -2.31 29.56
C GLY A 1068 33.26 -3.51 30.26
N TRP A 1069 33.51 -3.68 31.55
CA TRP A 1069 33.05 -4.86 32.30
C TRP A 1069 32.18 -4.49 33.49
N LYS A 1070 32.68 -3.62 34.37
CA LYS A 1070 31.97 -3.30 35.60
C LYS A 1070 32.40 -1.97 36.19
N TRP A 1071 31.42 -1.11 36.47
CA TRP A 1071 31.61 -0.02 37.42
C TRP A 1071 31.70 -0.59 38.84
N LEU A 1072 32.77 -0.29 39.56
CA LEU A 1072 32.98 -0.73 40.95
C LEU A 1072 32.22 0.09 41.97
#